data_AF-A0A0R1WKB5-F1
#
_entry.id   AF-A0A0R1WKB5-F1
#
_cell.length_a   1.000
_cell.length_b   1.000
_cell.length_c   1.000
_cell.angle_alpha   90.00
_cell.angle_beta   90.00
_cell.angle_gamma   90.00
#
_symmetry.space_group_name_H-M   'P 1'
#
loop_
_entity.id
_entity.type
_entity.pdbx_description
1 polymer ?
#
loop_
_entity_poly.entity_id
_entity_poly.type
_entity_poly.pdbx_seq_one_letter_code
_entity_poly.pdbx_strand_id
1 'polypeptide(L)'
;MAAATAHADTATFTEATTPTAQVQESKQEQAAEQPNLADQGNYAHLDRQSVNDQGQLNVDGWHASNGSIDRPYHYIIALDPATNREIARQNVTDQAVARPDIQRSFNVAGAGRSGFNVNFDLKDQLANLSSVQIISRYSADQAGNVNNFDYWFAPIVINRSNIGNLDRAVVKNDELEVAGWHATNLAADKPYHYVILLDRTTGKEVGRQLIQQMVARPDITRAFPGIYRAGQSGFLAQFKIAGLNFHHQLQIVDRYSKAADGNTDNIDYWFTPFTSTDYVNAGYLDAYNLADRKKITVSGWHANDISQFESNHFLILFDNTAKRQVAVTRATTVARPDIANIYHNLKTARQSGFSGSFDLGDAQLIGGHSYSVVSRYSTSDQDNGGGGQCTDYWFTLPTLNQRAFNIESQEMTKAGLKVSGWMVSDYSAGRPYTYLILLNDGKEIGRQAVTLTARPDVGKVYAHTYGSAVSGFSTLIKLVNPAVANGKLSLVLRFSADQYGNVNDDDQFTVSHDTNQSGFDKVSVDPYNNTMYVSGWHASNAVADKPYQYLIFLGNNGRELYRQRVLDINRSRPDIAKYAGYLLNSSTSGYQLGFDLPDNMRHQWVTVIHRFTDDINGNGHAVDAYSNSFFVNSGAILQRDAAGRIIGAINNAEVICQNPELPTGCEMTAVTMMLRYAGVNINKFQVANETPRSSNGNYGFVGNPYSVTGWWVFPTGIAPVVQRHLGTSQVMTGASLAAIQDKLNIGHLVVVWMANMNGFVNHAITLTGYNANGFFYNNPWTGRKEAMSYGEFYGHWNADAQRALSY
;
A
#
# COMPACT_ATOMS: atom_id res chain seq x y z
N MET A 1 -10.68 -1.92 -29.87
CA MET A 1 -12.12 -2.22 -29.77
C MET A 1 -12.88 -0.96 -29.43
N ALA A 2 -13.44 -0.32 -30.45
CA ALA A 2 -14.72 0.36 -30.47
C ALA A 2 -15.02 0.48 -31.97
N ALA A 3 -15.95 -0.36 -32.42
CA ALA A 3 -16.33 -0.44 -33.82
C ALA A 3 -17.01 0.88 -34.20
N ALA A 4 -16.39 1.65 -35.10
CA ALA A 4 -17.08 2.71 -35.81
C ALA A 4 -17.81 2.07 -36.98
N THR A 5 -19.08 1.78 -36.72
CA THR A 5 -20.10 1.38 -37.67
C THR A 5 -20.20 2.38 -38.82
N ALA A 6 -20.17 1.85 -40.04
CA ALA A 6 -20.55 2.56 -41.24
C ALA A 6 -21.98 3.09 -41.12
N HIS A 7 -22.14 4.41 -41.20
CA HIS A 7 -23.41 5.01 -41.59
C HIS A 7 -23.28 5.46 -43.04
N ALA A 8 -23.93 4.69 -43.92
CA ALA A 8 -24.26 5.10 -45.26
C ALA A 8 -25.44 6.07 -45.16
N ASP A 9 -25.21 7.35 -45.43
CA ASP A 9 -26.29 8.28 -45.73
C ASP A 9 -26.70 8.09 -47.19
N THR A 10 -27.65 7.17 -47.37
CA THR A 10 -28.56 7.14 -48.53
C THR A 10 -29.44 8.38 -48.49
N ALA A 11 -29.06 9.41 -49.26
CA ALA A 11 -30.00 10.43 -49.70
C ALA A 11 -30.64 9.97 -51.01
N THR A 12 -31.81 9.34 -50.87
CA THR A 12 -32.78 9.11 -51.95
C THR A 12 -33.23 10.45 -52.52
N PHE A 13 -32.90 10.72 -53.78
CA PHE A 13 -33.66 11.64 -54.62
C PHE A 13 -34.49 10.85 -55.61
N THR A 14 -35.79 11.09 -55.49
CA THR A 14 -36.94 10.54 -56.20
C THR A 14 -36.82 10.63 -57.71
N GLU A 15 -37.22 9.53 -58.36
CA GLU A 15 -37.65 9.51 -59.76
C GLU A 15 -38.68 10.62 -60.01
N ALA A 16 -38.37 11.50 -60.97
CA ALA A 16 -39.36 12.28 -61.69
C ALA A 16 -39.46 11.70 -63.10
N THR A 17 -40.62 11.11 -63.37
CA THR A 17 -41.03 10.56 -64.66
C THR A 17 -41.54 11.65 -65.60
N THR A 18 -41.13 11.55 -66.87
CA THR A 18 -41.75 12.08 -68.11
C THR A 18 -41.75 13.62 -68.35
N PRO A 19 -41.71 14.11 -69.61
CA PRO A 19 -42.15 13.44 -70.83
C PRO A 19 -41.14 13.31 -71.97
N THR A 20 -41.28 12.18 -72.67
CA THR A 20 -40.95 12.00 -74.09
C THR A 20 -41.72 13.05 -74.90
N ALA A 21 -41.10 14.21 -75.14
CA ALA A 21 -41.51 15.08 -76.23
C ALA A 21 -40.71 14.66 -77.46
N GLN A 22 -41.38 13.98 -78.40
CA GLN A 22 -40.95 13.96 -79.79
C GLN A 22 -40.90 15.42 -80.26
N VAL A 23 -39.71 16.02 -80.22
CA VAL A 23 -39.43 17.17 -81.06
C VAL A 23 -39.08 16.58 -82.42
N GLN A 24 -40.04 16.67 -83.35
CA GLN A 24 -39.74 16.73 -84.76
C GLN A 24 -38.77 17.91 -84.96
N GLU A 25 -37.47 17.66 -84.88
CA GLU A 25 -36.50 18.55 -85.50
C GLU A 25 -36.55 18.25 -87.00
N SER A 26 -37.26 19.16 -87.68
CA SER A 26 -37.24 19.36 -89.10
C SER A 26 -35.83 19.18 -89.66
N LYS A 27 -35.70 18.32 -90.67
CA LYS A 27 -34.65 18.46 -91.67
C LYS A 27 -34.79 19.85 -92.32
N GLN A 28 -34.17 20.86 -91.73
CA GLN A 28 -33.66 22.00 -92.48
C GLN A 28 -32.18 21.69 -92.70
N GLU A 29 -31.86 21.25 -93.92
CA GLU A 29 -30.57 21.53 -94.51
C GLU A 29 -30.36 23.05 -94.39
N GLN A 30 -29.62 23.46 -93.37
CA GLN A 30 -29.04 24.79 -93.33
C GLN A 30 -28.06 24.82 -94.51
N ALA A 31 -28.42 25.57 -95.56
CA ALA A 31 -27.52 25.86 -96.65
C ALA A 31 -26.18 26.33 -96.04
N ALA A 32 -25.06 25.79 -96.53
CA ALA A 32 -23.74 26.23 -96.13
C ALA A 32 -23.63 27.75 -96.37
N GLU A 33 -23.76 28.56 -95.32
CA GLU A 33 -23.44 29.98 -95.37
C GLU A 33 -21.98 30.07 -95.81
N GLN A 34 -21.73 30.77 -96.93
CA GLN A 34 -20.38 31.08 -97.35
C GLN A 34 -19.70 31.82 -96.19
N PRO A 35 -18.50 31.39 -95.77
CA PRO A 35 -17.84 31.97 -94.61
C PRO A 35 -17.68 33.49 -94.81
N ASN A 36 -17.87 34.28 -93.76
CA ASN A 36 -17.67 35.72 -93.84
C ASN A 36 -16.17 36.02 -94.02
N LEU A 37 -15.73 36.19 -95.26
CA LEU A 37 -14.33 36.43 -95.60
C LEU A 37 -13.77 37.76 -95.04
N ALA A 38 -14.61 38.67 -94.55
CA ALA A 38 -14.19 39.88 -93.86
C ALA A 38 -13.77 39.63 -92.40
N ASP A 39 -14.18 38.51 -91.81
CA ASP A 39 -13.74 38.11 -90.46
C ASP A 39 -12.30 37.59 -90.51
N GLN A 40 -11.37 38.34 -89.91
CA GLN A 40 -9.95 38.01 -89.83
C GLN A 40 -9.60 37.36 -88.48
N GLY A 41 -10.59 36.90 -87.73
CA GLY A 41 -10.41 36.29 -86.42
C GLY A 41 -9.66 34.95 -86.47
N ASN A 42 -8.87 34.73 -85.43
CA ASN A 42 -8.19 33.47 -85.17
C ASN A 42 -8.69 32.93 -83.82
N TYR A 43 -9.75 32.12 -83.86
CA TYR A 43 -10.48 31.69 -82.67
C TYR A 43 -10.15 30.24 -82.33
N ALA A 44 -9.79 29.98 -81.08
CA ALA A 44 -9.51 28.62 -80.63
C ALA A 44 -9.67 28.49 -79.11
N HIS A 45 -9.96 27.28 -78.64
CA HIS A 45 -10.02 26.96 -77.21
C HIS A 45 -9.68 25.49 -76.96
N LEU A 46 -9.13 25.19 -75.76
CA LEU A 46 -8.94 23.82 -75.28
C LEU A 46 -10.08 23.44 -74.35
N ASP A 47 -10.85 22.43 -74.74
CA ASP A 47 -12.01 21.96 -73.97
C ASP A 47 -11.59 21.04 -72.81
N ARG A 48 -10.52 20.26 -73.00
CA ARG A 48 -9.95 19.40 -71.96
C ARG A 48 -8.46 19.18 -72.21
N GLN A 49 -7.69 19.18 -71.12
CA GLN A 49 -6.27 18.84 -71.13
C GLN A 49 -5.92 18.04 -69.88
N SER A 50 -5.29 16.88 -70.05
CA SER A 50 -4.81 16.08 -68.92
C SER A 50 -3.71 15.12 -69.31
N VAL A 51 -2.75 14.92 -68.40
CA VAL A 51 -1.80 13.82 -68.49
C VAL A 51 -2.40 12.60 -67.78
N ASN A 52 -2.42 11.45 -68.43
CA ASN A 52 -2.87 10.21 -67.80
C ASN A 52 -1.71 9.46 -67.10
N ASP A 53 -2.03 8.38 -66.40
CA ASP A 53 -1.06 7.55 -65.67
C ASP A 53 -0.09 6.77 -66.58
N GLN A 54 -0.38 6.70 -67.88
CA GLN A 54 0.51 6.14 -68.91
C GLN A 54 1.52 7.16 -69.45
N GLY A 55 1.45 8.42 -69.00
CA GLY A 55 2.37 9.48 -69.40
C GLY A 55 1.96 10.16 -70.70
N GLN A 56 0.70 10.00 -71.11
CA GLN A 56 0.17 10.60 -72.33
C GLN A 56 -0.61 11.87 -72.00
N LEU A 57 -0.37 12.94 -72.76
CA LEU A 57 -1.14 14.17 -72.73
C LEU A 57 -2.30 14.09 -73.71
N ASN A 58 -3.52 14.02 -73.17
CA ASN A 58 -4.76 14.12 -73.93
C ASN A 58 -5.16 15.59 -74.04
N VAL A 59 -5.41 16.06 -75.26
CA VAL A 59 -5.86 17.42 -75.53
C VAL A 59 -7.05 17.39 -76.48
N ASP A 60 -8.16 17.95 -76.02
CA ASP A 60 -9.36 18.19 -76.81
C ASP A 60 -9.55 19.70 -76.97
N GLY A 61 -9.95 20.15 -78.16
CA GLY A 61 -10.18 21.56 -78.41
C GLY A 61 -10.70 21.84 -79.80
N TRP A 62 -10.67 23.10 -80.20
CA TRP A 62 -11.04 23.54 -81.53
C TRP A 62 -10.24 24.77 -81.97
N HIS A 63 -10.10 24.97 -83.28
CA HIS A 63 -9.47 26.13 -83.90
C HIS A 63 -10.23 26.47 -85.19
N ALA A 64 -10.79 27.67 -85.29
CA ALA A 64 -11.61 28.12 -86.42
C ALA A 64 -11.11 29.48 -86.92
N SER A 65 -10.78 29.54 -88.20
CA SER A 65 -10.34 30.78 -88.86
C SER A 65 -10.44 30.67 -90.38
N ASN A 66 -10.70 31.80 -91.05
CA ASN A 66 -10.57 31.93 -92.50
C ASN A 66 -9.13 31.69 -93.00
N GLY A 67 -8.13 31.72 -92.10
CA GLY A 67 -6.75 31.31 -92.40
C GLY A 67 -6.60 29.83 -92.80
N SER A 68 -7.66 29.01 -92.68
CA SER A 68 -7.65 27.61 -93.14
C SER A 68 -7.96 27.43 -94.64
N ILE A 69 -8.48 28.44 -95.34
CA ILE A 69 -9.06 28.31 -96.70
C ILE A 69 -8.05 27.81 -97.75
N ASP A 70 -6.80 28.29 -97.71
CA ASP A 70 -5.71 27.91 -98.60
C ASP A 70 -4.72 26.92 -97.96
N ARG A 71 -5.09 26.36 -96.79
CA ARG A 71 -4.23 25.54 -95.93
C ARG A 71 -4.95 24.25 -95.52
N PRO A 72 -5.06 23.26 -96.43
CA PRO A 72 -5.94 22.11 -96.23
C PRO A 72 -5.47 21.16 -95.12
N TYR A 73 -4.23 21.27 -94.64
CA TYR A 73 -3.71 20.37 -93.62
C TYR A 73 -3.78 20.99 -92.22
N HIS A 74 -4.35 20.27 -91.25
CA HIS A 74 -4.49 20.71 -89.87
C HIS A 74 -3.65 19.83 -88.94
N TYR A 75 -2.75 20.44 -88.18
CA TYR A 75 -1.88 19.77 -87.21
C TYR A 75 -2.08 20.31 -85.81
N ILE A 76 -2.01 19.42 -84.83
CA ILE A 76 -1.78 19.80 -83.44
C ILE A 76 -0.35 19.43 -83.08
N ILE A 77 0.40 20.38 -82.54
CA ILE A 77 1.82 20.25 -82.22
C ILE A 77 2.00 20.45 -80.72
N ALA A 78 2.71 19.52 -80.08
CA ALA A 78 3.21 19.64 -78.72
C ALA A 78 4.66 20.13 -78.77
N LEU A 79 4.92 21.31 -78.23
CA LEU A 79 6.23 21.95 -78.17
C LEU A 79 6.68 22.05 -76.71
N ASP A 80 7.96 21.78 -76.44
CA ASP A 80 8.60 22.17 -75.18
C ASP A 80 8.99 23.65 -75.26
N PRO A 81 8.31 24.54 -74.52
CA PRO A 81 8.59 25.98 -74.58
C PRO A 81 9.97 26.35 -73.99
N ALA A 82 10.56 25.50 -73.14
CA ALA A 82 11.85 25.80 -72.51
C ALA A 82 13.02 25.60 -73.49
N THR A 83 12.94 24.58 -74.33
CA THR A 83 13.97 24.27 -75.34
C THR A 83 13.62 24.75 -76.74
N ASN A 84 12.38 25.23 -76.94
CA ASN A 84 11.78 25.55 -78.23
C ASN A 84 11.88 24.37 -79.22
N ARG A 85 11.80 23.13 -78.70
CA ARG A 85 11.84 21.91 -79.49
C ARG A 85 10.45 21.30 -79.58
N GLU A 86 10.11 20.86 -80.77
CA GLU A 86 8.91 20.06 -80.97
C GLU A 86 9.09 18.70 -80.33
N ILE A 87 8.10 18.30 -79.52
CA ILE A 87 8.03 16.99 -78.90
C ILE A 87 7.39 16.01 -79.88
N ALA A 88 6.22 16.38 -80.40
CA ALA A 88 5.45 15.59 -81.37
C ALA A 88 4.42 16.46 -82.10
N ARG A 89 3.96 15.98 -83.27
CA ARG A 89 2.82 16.54 -84.00
C ARG A 89 1.86 15.45 -84.43
N GLN A 90 0.58 15.77 -84.52
CA GLN A 90 -0.47 14.89 -85.06
C GLN A 90 -1.26 15.61 -86.15
N ASN A 91 -1.43 14.95 -87.29
CA ASN A 91 -2.28 15.44 -88.38
C ASN A 91 -3.75 15.09 -88.06
N VAL A 92 -4.60 16.11 -87.94
CA VAL A 92 -6.03 15.97 -87.62
C VAL A 92 -6.94 16.32 -88.80
N THR A 93 -6.38 16.55 -90.00
CA THR A 93 -7.10 16.93 -91.23
C THR A 93 -8.34 16.07 -91.49
N ASP A 94 -8.15 14.75 -91.49
CA ASP A 94 -9.22 13.78 -91.75
C ASP A 94 -9.95 13.29 -90.48
N GLN A 95 -9.49 13.75 -89.30
CA GLN A 95 -10.00 13.37 -87.98
C GLN A 95 -10.66 14.55 -87.25
N ALA A 96 -11.05 15.58 -88.00
CA ALA A 96 -11.71 16.75 -87.46
C ALA A 96 -13.02 16.39 -86.74
N VAL A 97 -13.16 16.82 -85.49
CA VAL A 97 -14.34 16.63 -84.65
C VAL A 97 -15.37 17.70 -85.02
N ALA A 98 -16.61 17.28 -85.27
CA ALA A 98 -17.69 18.19 -85.62
C ALA A 98 -18.04 19.12 -84.45
N ARG A 99 -18.17 20.42 -84.72
CA ARG A 99 -18.45 21.49 -83.75
C ARG A 99 -19.58 22.42 -84.21
N PRO A 100 -20.84 21.94 -84.25
CA PRO A 100 -21.98 22.76 -84.65
C PRO A 100 -22.20 24.00 -83.77
N ASP A 101 -21.80 23.91 -82.50
CA ASP A 101 -21.79 25.02 -81.53
C ASP A 101 -20.83 26.15 -81.94
N ILE A 102 -19.65 25.79 -82.46
CA ILE A 102 -18.67 26.76 -82.95
C ILE A 102 -19.12 27.37 -84.28
N GLN A 103 -19.70 26.58 -85.19
CA GLN A 103 -20.29 27.09 -86.43
C GLN A 103 -21.38 28.16 -86.19
N ARG A 104 -22.17 28.01 -85.12
CA ARG A 104 -23.20 28.99 -84.74
C ARG A 104 -22.61 30.26 -84.14
N SER A 105 -21.43 30.17 -83.54
CA SER A 105 -20.78 31.25 -82.78
C SER A 105 -19.82 32.07 -83.65
N PHE A 106 -19.20 31.45 -84.65
CA PHE A 106 -18.22 32.07 -85.53
C PHE A 106 -18.50 31.73 -86.99
N ASN A 107 -18.72 32.77 -87.81
CA ASN A 107 -18.97 32.61 -89.24
C ASN A 107 -17.65 32.67 -90.05
N VAL A 108 -16.75 31.72 -89.76
CA VAL A 108 -15.45 31.56 -90.42
C VAL A 108 -15.30 30.17 -91.04
N ALA A 109 -14.40 30.03 -92.00
CA ALA A 109 -14.17 28.79 -92.72
C ALA A 109 -13.80 27.64 -91.75
N GLY A 110 -14.40 26.47 -91.99
CA GLY A 110 -14.13 25.26 -91.22
C GLY A 110 -14.69 25.25 -89.79
N ALA A 111 -15.42 26.27 -89.33
CA ALA A 111 -15.91 26.37 -87.95
C ALA A 111 -16.68 25.13 -87.48
N GLY A 112 -17.56 24.55 -88.30
CA GLY A 112 -18.30 23.33 -88.00
C GLY A 112 -17.48 22.04 -87.95
N ARG A 113 -16.22 22.05 -88.40
CA ARG A 113 -15.26 20.94 -88.34
C ARG A 113 -13.93 21.39 -87.72
N SER A 114 -13.99 22.34 -86.79
CA SER A 114 -12.81 22.95 -86.16
C SER A 114 -12.22 22.14 -85.01
N GLY A 115 -12.95 21.12 -84.54
CA GLY A 115 -12.59 20.36 -83.36
C GLY A 115 -11.46 19.35 -83.61
N PHE A 116 -10.69 19.05 -82.57
CA PHE A 116 -9.64 18.04 -82.57
C PHE A 116 -9.60 17.30 -81.22
N ASN A 117 -9.12 16.06 -81.27
CA ASN A 117 -8.81 15.22 -80.12
C ASN A 117 -7.47 14.53 -80.42
N VAL A 118 -6.46 14.83 -79.61
CA VAL A 118 -5.09 14.33 -79.79
C VAL A 118 -4.53 13.77 -78.50
N ASN A 119 -3.62 12.80 -78.65
CA ASN A 119 -2.91 12.16 -77.54
C ASN A 119 -1.41 12.15 -77.84
N PHE A 120 -0.60 12.81 -77.02
CA PHE A 120 0.86 12.82 -77.15
C PHE A 120 1.51 11.95 -76.08
N ASP A 121 2.33 10.97 -76.47
CA ASP A 121 3.17 10.23 -75.52
C ASP A 121 4.32 11.12 -75.05
N LEU A 122 4.30 11.51 -73.77
CA LEU A 122 5.30 12.39 -73.15
C LEU A 122 6.24 11.63 -72.20
N LYS A 123 6.12 10.30 -72.08
CA LYS A 123 6.76 9.53 -71.00
C LYS A 123 8.28 9.80 -70.90
N ASP A 124 8.96 9.95 -72.03
CA ASP A 124 10.42 10.12 -72.09
C ASP A 124 10.85 11.57 -71.78
N GLN A 125 9.91 12.51 -71.81
CA GLN A 125 10.13 13.95 -71.59
C GLN A 125 9.71 14.39 -70.19
N LEU A 126 8.75 13.70 -69.55
CA LEU A 126 8.11 14.11 -68.28
C LEU A 126 9.10 14.43 -67.15
N ALA A 127 10.26 13.77 -67.08
CA ALA A 127 11.27 14.04 -66.05
C ALA A 127 11.76 15.51 -66.08
N ASN A 128 11.94 16.06 -67.29
CA ASN A 128 12.53 17.38 -67.51
C ASN A 128 11.52 18.43 -67.99
N LEU A 129 10.31 18.01 -68.37
CA LEU A 129 9.28 18.88 -68.91
C LEU A 129 8.52 19.61 -67.79
N SER A 130 8.49 20.94 -67.84
CA SER A 130 7.73 21.78 -66.89
C SER A 130 6.36 22.21 -67.42
N SER A 131 6.25 22.38 -68.74
CA SER A 131 5.01 22.71 -69.42
C SER A 131 5.07 22.26 -70.87
N VAL A 132 3.91 22.13 -71.50
CA VAL A 132 3.77 21.81 -72.93
C VAL A 132 2.97 22.93 -73.59
N GLN A 133 3.56 23.51 -74.63
CA GLN A 133 2.91 24.50 -75.47
C GLN A 133 2.18 23.77 -76.59
N ILE A 134 0.85 23.84 -76.62
CA ILE A 134 0.05 23.30 -77.72
C ILE A 134 -0.09 24.38 -78.81
N ILE A 135 0.11 23.97 -80.05
CA ILE A 135 -0.07 24.80 -81.23
C ILE A 135 -1.05 24.08 -82.16
N SER A 136 -2.09 24.79 -82.59
CA SER A 136 -2.98 24.33 -83.66
C SER A 136 -2.60 25.04 -84.94
N ARG A 137 -2.18 24.30 -85.96
CA ARG A 137 -1.58 24.82 -87.20
C ARG A 137 -2.37 24.38 -88.41
N TYR A 138 -2.81 25.33 -89.22
CA TYR A 138 -3.19 25.07 -90.61
C TYR A 138 -1.96 25.26 -91.52
N SER A 139 -1.73 24.36 -92.47
CA SER A 139 -0.61 24.40 -93.41
C SER A 139 -1.05 24.16 -94.86
N ALA A 140 -0.33 24.78 -95.80
CA ALA A 140 -0.52 24.56 -97.23
C ALA A 140 0.14 23.25 -97.72
N ASP A 141 1.13 22.73 -97.00
CA ASP A 141 1.85 21.51 -97.36
C ASP A 141 1.53 20.32 -96.44
N GLN A 142 1.63 19.11 -97.01
CA GLN A 142 1.34 17.85 -96.32
C GLN A 142 2.33 17.53 -95.18
N ALA A 143 3.47 18.22 -95.07
CA ALA A 143 4.38 18.03 -93.94
C ALA A 143 4.10 19.01 -92.78
N GLY A 144 3.26 20.03 -92.98
CA GLY A 144 2.90 21.00 -91.93
C GLY A 144 3.96 22.07 -91.65
N ASN A 145 4.76 22.43 -92.65
CA ASN A 145 5.94 23.28 -92.51
C ASN A 145 5.92 24.57 -93.36
N VAL A 146 5.01 24.71 -94.33
CA VAL A 146 5.03 25.80 -95.32
C VAL A 146 3.70 26.56 -95.31
N ASN A 147 3.80 27.91 -95.31
CA ASN A 147 2.65 28.82 -95.28
C ASN A 147 1.69 28.47 -94.13
N ASN A 148 2.18 28.54 -92.89
CA ASN A 148 1.43 28.12 -91.70
C ASN A 148 0.55 29.24 -91.14
N PHE A 149 -0.61 28.88 -90.60
CA PHE A 149 -1.47 29.76 -89.80
C PHE A 149 -1.72 29.09 -88.44
N ASP A 150 -1.11 29.66 -87.40
CA ASP A 150 -1.02 29.05 -86.07
C ASP A 150 -1.92 29.74 -85.05
N TYR A 151 -2.49 28.94 -84.15
CA TYR A 151 -2.97 29.39 -82.86
C TYR A 151 -2.12 28.76 -81.75
N TRP A 152 -1.59 29.60 -80.87
CA TRP A 152 -0.78 29.20 -79.73
C TRP A 152 -1.64 29.24 -78.47
N PHE A 153 -1.91 28.08 -77.87
CA PHE A 153 -2.70 28.01 -76.63
C PHE A 153 -1.88 28.48 -75.41
N ALA A 154 -2.48 28.59 -74.24
CA ALA A 154 -1.67 28.75 -73.02
C ALA A 154 -0.86 27.46 -72.75
N PRO A 155 0.40 27.53 -72.26
CA PRO A 155 1.15 26.34 -71.87
C PRO A 155 0.41 25.52 -70.82
N ILE A 156 0.33 24.21 -71.05
CA ILE A 156 -0.20 23.24 -70.09
C ILE A 156 0.91 22.92 -69.09
N VAL A 157 0.69 23.21 -67.81
CA VAL A 157 1.68 22.92 -66.75
C VAL A 157 1.74 21.42 -66.50
N ILE A 158 2.95 20.86 -66.47
CA ILE A 158 3.19 19.47 -66.07
C ILE A 158 3.33 19.43 -64.55
N ASN A 159 2.64 18.49 -63.90
CA ASN A 159 2.75 18.31 -62.46
C ASN A 159 4.16 17.86 -62.07
N ARG A 160 4.90 18.68 -61.32
CA ARG A 160 6.26 18.39 -60.83
C ARG A 160 6.31 18.07 -59.34
N SER A 161 5.18 17.74 -58.73
CA SER A 161 5.11 17.41 -57.31
C SER A 161 5.95 16.16 -57.00
N ASN A 162 6.58 16.17 -55.83
CA ASN A 162 7.31 15.03 -55.28
C ASN A 162 6.63 14.60 -53.98
N ILE A 163 5.71 13.64 -54.08
CA ILE A 163 4.78 13.29 -53.00
C ILE A 163 4.88 11.82 -52.62
N GLY A 164 4.66 11.52 -51.35
CA GLY A 164 4.68 10.17 -50.83
C GLY A 164 4.08 10.08 -49.44
N ASN A 165 3.80 8.86 -49.00
CA ASN A 165 3.46 8.56 -47.62
C ASN A 165 4.04 7.20 -47.20
N LEU A 166 4.53 7.12 -45.96
CA LEU A 166 4.88 5.85 -45.34
C LEU A 166 3.62 5.29 -44.67
N ASP A 167 3.05 4.25 -45.24
CA ASP A 167 1.79 3.68 -44.77
C ASP A 167 1.99 2.85 -43.50
N ARG A 168 3.14 2.15 -43.38
CA ARG A 168 3.48 1.38 -42.16
C ARG A 168 4.98 1.10 -42.03
N ALA A 169 5.39 0.92 -40.79
CA ALA A 169 6.64 0.28 -40.39
C ALA A 169 6.31 -0.68 -39.23
N VAL A 170 6.50 -1.99 -39.45
CA VAL A 170 6.12 -3.04 -38.49
C VAL A 170 7.16 -4.15 -38.47
N VAL A 171 7.38 -4.78 -37.32
CA VAL A 171 8.27 -5.96 -37.23
C VAL A 171 7.43 -7.24 -37.39
N LYS A 172 7.85 -8.11 -38.32
CA LYS A 172 7.28 -9.45 -38.55
C LYS A 172 8.41 -10.41 -38.91
N ASN A 173 8.40 -11.62 -38.35
CA ASN A 173 9.34 -12.69 -38.71
C ASN A 173 10.83 -12.24 -38.72
N ASP A 174 11.26 -11.54 -37.67
CA ASP A 174 12.62 -10.98 -37.52
C ASP A 174 13.03 -9.95 -38.60
N GLU A 175 12.05 -9.35 -39.25
CA GLU A 175 12.23 -8.32 -40.27
C GLU A 175 11.39 -7.08 -39.96
N LEU A 176 11.97 -5.90 -40.16
CA LEU A 176 11.28 -4.64 -40.25
C LEU A 176 10.70 -4.53 -41.66
N GLU A 177 9.38 -4.69 -41.75
CA GLU A 177 8.60 -4.49 -42.97
C GLU A 177 8.11 -3.04 -43.04
N VAL A 178 8.48 -2.35 -44.12
CA VAL A 178 8.02 -0.99 -44.41
C VAL A 178 7.26 -0.96 -45.73
N ALA A 179 6.15 -0.22 -45.77
CA ALA A 179 5.37 -0.06 -46.98
C ALA A 179 4.86 1.38 -47.08
N GLY A 180 4.73 1.87 -48.30
CA GLY A 180 4.31 3.23 -48.60
C GLY A 180 4.16 3.44 -50.08
N TRP A 181 4.15 4.70 -50.49
CA TRP A 181 4.12 5.10 -51.89
C TRP A 181 4.89 6.41 -52.11
N HIS A 182 5.41 6.57 -53.34
CA HIS A 182 6.13 7.76 -53.82
C HIS A 182 5.81 7.98 -55.29
N ALA A 183 5.16 9.11 -55.60
CA ALA A 183 4.69 9.45 -56.94
C ALA A 183 5.27 10.80 -57.39
N THR A 184 5.95 10.80 -58.54
CA THR A 184 6.47 12.02 -59.16
C THR A 184 6.78 11.84 -60.64
N ASN A 185 6.47 12.83 -61.48
CA ASN A 185 6.90 12.85 -62.88
C ASN A 185 8.43 13.04 -63.01
N LEU A 186 9.10 13.54 -61.98
CA LEU A 186 10.57 13.72 -61.94
C LEU A 186 11.35 12.39 -62.05
N ALA A 187 10.68 11.27 -61.78
CA ALA A 187 11.23 9.92 -61.84
C ALA A 187 10.96 9.22 -63.19
N ALA A 188 10.34 9.89 -64.17
CA ALA A 188 9.90 9.22 -65.40
C ALA A 188 11.03 8.55 -66.19
N ASP A 189 12.26 9.08 -66.12
CA ASP A 189 13.46 8.53 -66.76
C ASP A 189 14.37 7.70 -65.82
N LYS A 190 13.85 7.34 -64.64
CA LYS A 190 14.60 6.68 -63.55
C LYS A 190 14.09 5.25 -63.31
N PRO A 191 14.69 4.24 -63.96
CA PRO A 191 14.14 2.87 -63.94
C PRO A 191 14.42 2.11 -62.64
N TYR A 192 15.36 2.56 -61.79
CA TYR A 192 15.70 1.87 -60.55
C TYR A 192 15.00 2.51 -59.35
N HIS A 193 14.39 1.69 -58.51
CA HIS A 193 13.63 2.13 -57.34
C HIS A 193 14.16 1.46 -56.08
N TYR A 194 14.62 2.24 -55.12
CA TYR A 194 15.21 1.76 -53.88
C TYR A 194 14.46 2.28 -52.67
N VAL A 195 14.21 1.40 -51.71
CA VAL A 195 13.84 1.78 -50.35
C VAL A 195 15.09 1.67 -49.48
N ILE A 196 15.46 2.77 -48.83
CA ILE A 196 16.68 2.89 -48.03
C ILE A 196 16.30 3.12 -46.57
N LEU A 197 16.86 2.33 -45.67
CA LEU A 197 16.76 2.52 -44.22
C LEU A 197 18.00 3.27 -43.72
N LEU A 198 17.78 4.45 -43.16
CA LEU A 198 18.80 5.28 -42.55
C LEU A 198 18.65 5.28 -41.04
N ASP A 199 19.78 5.23 -40.33
CA ASP A 199 19.88 5.59 -38.93
C ASP A 199 20.46 7.00 -38.84
N ARG A 200 19.59 7.97 -38.57
CA ARG A 200 19.99 9.38 -38.49
C ARG A 200 20.81 9.70 -37.24
N THR A 201 20.72 8.87 -36.22
CA THR A 201 21.48 9.03 -34.97
C THR A 201 22.96 8.80 -35.23
N THR A 202 23.28 7.76 -35.99
CA THR A 202 24.66 7.42 -36.37
C THR A 202 25.09 8.04 -37.70
N GLY A 203 24.14 8.59 -38.47
CA GLY A 203 24.38 9.14 -39.81
C GLY A 203 24.67 8.07 -40.87
N LYS A 204 24.31 6.81 -40.60
CA LYS A 204 24.64 5.67 -41.46
C LYS A 204 23.43 5.14 -42.19
N GLU A 205 23.66 4.68 -43.41
CA GLU A 205 22.73 3.78 -44.08
C GLU A 205 22.82 2.40 -43.45
N VAL A 206 21.68 1.88 -43.02
CA VAL A 206 21.57 0.54 -42.44
C VAL A 206 21.45 -0.51 -43.54
N GLY A 207 20.68 -0.19 -44.58
CA GLY A 207 20.58 -1.01 -45.77
C GLY A 207 19.66 -0.38 -46.81
N ARG A 208 19.69 -0.94 -48.01
CA ARG A 208 18.81 -0.59 -49.12
C ARG A 208 18.27 -1.84 -49.80
N GLN A 209 17.07 -1.73 -50.36
CA GLN A 209 16.44 -2.79 -51.13
C GLN A 209 15.99 -2.27 -52.48
N LEU A 210 16.40 -2.94 -53.56
CA LEU A 210 15.89 -2.69 -54.91
C LEU A 210 14.47 -3.25 -55.03
N ILE A 211 13.52 -2.38 -55.36
CA ILE A 211 12.12 -2.74 -55.58
C ILE A 211 11.97 -3.23 -57.02
N GLN A 212 11.81 -4.54 -57.18
CA GLN A 212 11.63 -5.17 -58.48
C GLN A 212 10.15 -5.21 -58.91
N GLN A 213 9.23 -5.20 -57.95
CA GLN A 213 7.80 -5.26 -58.18
C GLN A 213 7.11 -4.11 -57.45
N MET A 214 6.56 -3.19 -58.22
CA MET A 214 5.78 -2.07 -57.71
C MET A 214 4.45 -2.55 -57.14
N VAL A 215 4.03 -1.97 -56.02
CA VAL A 215 2.72 -2.23 -55.42
C VAL A 215 1.68 -1.32 -56.08
N ALA A 216 0.59 -1.90 -56.56
CA ALA A 216 -0.48 -1.16 -57.22
C ALA A 216 -1.24 -0.25 -56.24
N ARG A 217 -1.47 1.00 -56.67
CA ARG A 217 -2.08 2.11 -55.90
C ARG A 217 -3.10 2.91 -56.73
N PRO A 218 -4.21 2.30 -57.16
CA PRO A 218 -5.22 3.00 -57.96
C PRO A 218 -5.88 4.17 -57.22
N ASP A 219 -5.86 4.15 -55.88
CA ASP A 219 -6.26 5.27 -55.03
C ASP A 219 -5.38 6.51 -55.24
N ILE A 220 -4.07 6.33 -55.47
CA ILE A 220 -3.13 7.43 -55.72
C ILE A 220 -3.33 8.04 -57.10
N THR A 221 -3.61 7.25 -58.14
CA THR A 221 -4.01 7.80 -59.46
C THR A 221 -5.26 8.68 -59.35
N ARG A 222 -6.23 8.30 -58.51
CA ARG A 222 -7.47 9.07 -58.31
C ARG A 222 -7.23 10.36 -57.51
N ALA A 223 -6.41 10.29 -56.46
CA ALA A 223 -6.12 11.43 -55.59
C ALA A 223 -5.19 12.46 -56.26
N PHE A 224 -4.25 11.99 -57.09
CA PHE A 224 -3.23 12.81 -57.73
C PHE A 224 -3.15 12.52 -59.25
N PRO A 225 -4.18 12.93 -60.03
CA PRO A 225 -4.15 12.79 -61.48
C PRO A 225 -3.01 13.63 -62.10
N GLY A 226 -2.55 13.24 -63.28
CA GLY A 226 -1.46 13.94 -63.98
C GLY A 226 -0.04 13.49 -63.62
N ILE A 227 0.11 12.42 -62.83
CA ILE A 227 1.40 11.81 -62.50
C ILE A 227 1.54 10.45 -63.19
N TYR A 228 2.59 10.31 -63.99
CA TYR A 228 3.00 9.07 -64.64
C TYR A 228 3.26 7.98 -63.61
N ARG A 229 2.70 6.79 -63.84
CA ARG A 229 2.79 5.62 -62.94
C ARG A 229 2.32 5.88 -61.51
N ALA A 230 1.47 6.87 -61.26
CA ALA A 230 0.86 7.08 -59.94
C ALA A 230 0.21 5.81 -59.38
N GLY A 231 -0.40 5.00 -60.25
CA GLY A 231 -1.02 3.71 -59.91
C GLY A 231 -0.04 2.58 -59.61
N GLN A 232 1.26 2.79 -59.79
CA GLN A 232 2.36 1.85 -59.52
C GLN A 232 3.40 2.49 -58.58
N SER A 233 2.97 3.46 -57.77
CA SER A 233 3.86 4.23 -56.88
C SER A 233 4.18 3.53 -55.57
N GLY A 234 3.53 2.40 -55.27
CA GLY A 234 3.66 1.72 -53.98
C GLY A 234 4.92 0.85 -53.87
N PHE A 235 5.44 0.73 -52.66
CA PHE A 235 6.57 -0.16 -52.34
C PHE A 235 6.28 -1.03 -51.11
N LEU A 236 7.03 -2.13 -51.02
CA LEU A 236 7.15 -2.97 -49.84
C LEU A 236 8.62 -3.39 -49.72
N ALA A 237 9.24 -3.11 -48.58
CA ALA A 237 10.62 -3.48 -48.29
C ALA A 237 10.73 -4.14 -46.92
N GLN A 238 11.73 -5.00 -46.76
CA GLN A 238 12.00 -5.80 -45.57
C GLN A 238 13.48 -5.71 -45.22
N PHE A 239 13.77 -5.33 -43.97
CA PHE A 239 15.12 -5.23 -43.44
C PHE A 239 15.28 -6.17 -42.25
N LYS A 240 16.39 -6.91 -42.18
CA LYS A 240 16.69 -7.73 -40.99
C LYS A 240 16.79 -6.82 -39.76
N ILE A 241 16.13 -7.20 -38.66
CA ILE A 241 16.18 -6.41 -37.42
C ILE A 241 17.47 -6.62 -36.62
N ALA A 242 18.24 -7.66 -36.95
CA ALA A 242 19.54 -7.91 -36.34
C ALA A 242 20.47 -6.71 -36.54
N GLY A 243 20.88 -6.08 -35.44
CA GLY A 243 21.73 -4.87 -35.46
C GLY A 243 20.97 -3.54 -35.58
N LEU A 244 19.63 -3.55 -35.64
CA LEU A 244 18.84 -2.33 -35.52
C LEU A 244 18.73 -1.89 -34.06
N ASN A 245 18.85 -0.59 -33.83
CA ASN A 245 18.52 0.03 -32.54
C ASN A 245 17.25 0.88 -32.71
N PHE A 246 16.13 0.44 -32.14
CA PHE A 246 14.86 1.18 -32.22
C PHE A 246 14.80 2.40 -31.29
N HIS A 247 15.83 2.64 -30.47
CA HIS A 247 16.00 3.86 -29.68
C HIS A 247 16.67 4.98 -30.51
N HIS A 248 17.12 4.65 -31.73
CA HIS A 248 17.65 5.62 -32.67
C HIS A 248 16.54 6.25 -33.51
N GLN A 249 16.86 7.34 -34.20
CA GLN A 249 15.99 7.94 -35.21
C GLN A 249 16.15 7.22 -36.56
N LEU A 250 15.37 6.15 -36.76
CA LEU A 250 15.32 5.41 -38.01
C LEU A 250 14.36 6.06 -39.01
N GLN A 251 14.81 6.23 -40.26
CA GLN A 251 14.10 6.93 -41.33
C GLN A 251 14.11 6.10 -42.61
N ILE A 252 13.01 6.11 -43.34
CA ILE A 252 12.94 5.56 -44.70
C ILE A 252 13.14 6.68 -45.71
N VAL A 253 13.93 6.40 -46.74
CA VAL A 253 14.03 7.19 -47.96
C VAL A 253 13.60 6.32 -49.12
N ASP A 254 12.61 6.77 -49.87
CA ASP A 254 12.26 6.16 -51.16
C ASP A 254 12.98 6.90 -52.28
N ARG A 255 13.67 6.16 -53.15
CA ARG A 255 14.57 6.74 -54.14
C ARG A 255 14.32 6.14 -55.51
N TYR A 256 14.03 6.98 -56.48
CA TYR A 256 14.17 6.61 -57.89
C TYR A 256 15.52 7.08 -58.43
N SER A 257 16.21 6.24 -59.18
CA SER A 257 17.56 6.50 -59.69
C SER A 257 17.67 6.12 -61.17
N LYS A 258 18.45 6.91 -61.90
CA LYS A 258 18.83 6.59 -63.27
C LYS A 258 19.91 5.50 -63.34
N ALA A 259 20.81 5.49 -62.36
CA ALA A 259 21.90 4.52 -62.26
C ALA A 259 21.49 3.29 -61.43
N ALA A 260 22.03 2.12 -61.84
CA ALA A 260 21.78 0.82 -61.22
C ALA A 260 22.37 0.65 -59.81
N ASP A 261 23.20 1.60 -59.35
CA ASP A 261 23.74 1.61 -58.00
C ASP A 261 22.88 2.43 -57.02
N GLY A 262 21.92 3.21 -57.54
CA GLY A 262 21.05 4.08 -56.75
C GLY A 262 21.69 5.39 -56.28
N ASN A 263 22.92 5.74 -56.72
CA ASN A 263 23.66 6.87 -56.13
C ASN A 263 23.79 8.09 -57.04
N THR A 264 23.42 7.97 -58.32
CA THR A 264 23.59 9.05 -59.31
C THR A 264 22.27 9.41 -59.96
N ASP A 265 22.02 10.72 -60.13
CA ASP A 265 20.85 11.28 -60.80
C ASP A 265 19.54 10.65 -60.27
N ASN A 266 19.29 10.91 -58.99
CA ASN A 266 18.18 10.36 -58.22
C ASN A 266 17.16 11.43 -57.81
N ILE A 267 15.97 10.97 -57.47
CA ILE A 267 14.94 11.76 -56.79
C ILE A 267 14.48 11.00 -55.56
N ASP A 268 14.55 11.70 -54.42
CA ASP A 268 14.27 11.12 -53.12
C ASP A 268 12.97 11.66 -52.56
N TYR A 269 12.25 10.80 -51.86
CA TYR A 269 11.24 11.18 -50.90
C TYR A 269 11.67 10.75 -49.50
N TRP A 270 11.87 11.73 -48.63
CA TRP A 270 12.32 11.53 -47.25
C TRP A 270 11.11 11.46 -46.33
N PHE A 271 10.77 10.26 -45.85
CA PHE A 271 9.66 10.12 -44.90
C PHE A 271 10.05 10.64 -43.53
N THR A 272 9.07 11.06 -42.71
CA THR A 272 9.33 11.34 -41.30
C THR A 272 9.91 10.10 -40.61
N PRO A 273 10.95 10.24 -39.75
CA PRO A 273 11.45 9.12 -38.96
C PRO A 273 10.34 8.42 -38.18
N PHE A 274 10.31 7.08 -38.21
CA PHE A 274 9.27 6.28 -37.56
C PHE A 274 9.65 5.87 -36.13
N THR A 275 10.88 6.19 -35.71
CA THR A 275 11.42 6.07 -34.35
C THR A 275 12.12 7.36 -33.94
N SER A 276 12.33 7.55 -32.64
CA SER A 276 12.89 8.77 -32.04
C SER A 276 13.86 8.42 -30.92
N THR A 277 14.84 9.30 -30.68
CA THR A 277 15.70 9.25 -29.49
C THR A 277 14.98 9.71 -28.23
N ASP A 278 13.98 10.57 -28.39
CA ASP A 278 13.14 11.08 -27.30
C ASP A 278 11.89 10.19 -27.19
N TYR A 279 12.06 9.01 -26.57
CA TYR A 279 10.98 8.07 -26.33
C TYR A 279 10.64 7.97 -24.84
N VAL A 280 9.40 7.62 -24.53
CA VAL A 280 8.98 7.36 -23.15
C VAL A 280 9.33 5.93 -22.79
N ASN A 281 9.99 5.75 -21.65
CA ASN A 281 10.21 4.45 -21.02
C ASN A 281 9.76 4.53 -19.56
N ALA A 282 8.49 4.21 -19.30
CA ALA A 282 7.88 4.37 -17.98
C ALA A 282 7.29 3.06 -17.49
N GLY A 283 7.27 2.85 -16.18
CA GLY A 283 6.67 1.66 -15.60
C GLY A 283 6.41 1.77 -14.11
N TYR A 284 5.52 0.91 -13.62
CA TYR A 284 5.33 0.70 -12.19
C TYR A 284 4.99 -0.77 -11.90
N LEU A 285 5.42 -1.26 -10.74
CA LEU A 285 5.09 -2.59 -10.25
C LEU A 285 3.90 -2.48 -9.28
N ASP A 286 2.73 -2.92 -9.73
CA ASP A 286 1.49 -2.82 -8.94
C ASP A 286 1.50 -3.77 -7.74
N ALA A 287 2.00 -5.00 -7.94
CA ALA A 287 2.06 -6.01 -6.89
C ALA A 287 3.15 -7.04 -7.12
N TYR A 288 3.64 -7.62 -6.02
CA TYR A 288 4.49 -8.80 -6.01
C TYR A 288 4.17 -9.67 -4.79
N ASN A 289 4.33 -10.99 -4.89
CA ASN A 289 4.05 -11.93 -3.82
C ASN A 289 5.18 -12.98 -3.73
N LEU A 290 5.76 -13.09 -2.53
CA LEU A 290 6.85 -13.99 -2.15
C LEU A 290 6.40 -15.07 -1.14
N ALA A 291 5.12 -15.13 -0.79
CA ALA A 291 4.61 -16.01 0.25
C ALA A 291 4.81 -17.50 -0.07
N ASP A 292 4.83 -17.86 -1.35
CA ASP A 292 5.16 -19.21 -1.83
C ASP A 292 6.68 -19.32 -2.08
N ARG A 293 7.28 -20.42 -1.63
CA ARG A 293 8.71 -20.70 -1.75
C ARG A 293 9.14 -21.09 -3.16
N LYS A 294 8.22 -21.60 -3.98
CA LYS A 294 8.48 -22.11 -5.33
C LYS A 294 8.02 -21.16 -6.41
N LYS A 295 7.06 -20.28 -6.10
CA LYS A 295 6.40 -19.45 -7.10
C LYS A 295 6.32 -18.00 -6.65
N ILE A 296 6.89 -17.10 -7.44
CA ILE A 296 6.74 -15.67 -7.24
C ILE A 296 5.79 -15.13 -8.30
N THR A 297 4.82 -14.31 -7.90
CA THR A 297 3.91 -13.64 -8.83
C THR A 297 4.14 -12.14 -8.82
N VAL A 298 4.07 -11.52 -9.98
CA VAL A 298 4.25 -10.08 -10.15
C VAL A 298 3.22 -9.53 -11.14
N SER A 299 2.83 -8.28 -10.95
CA SER A 299 1.99 -7.54 -11.90
C SER A 299 2.35 -6.06 -11.88
N GLY A 300 2.19 -5.40 -13.02
CA GLY A 300 2.54 -4.00 -13.18
C GLY A 300 2.20 -3.49 -14.57
N TRP A 301 2.87 -2.42 -14.96
CA TRP A 301 2.84 -1.90 -16.32
C TRP A 301 4.21 -1.35 -16.73
N HIS A 302 4.50 -1.42 -18.03
CA HIS A 302 5.69 -0.91 -18.68
C HIS A 302 5.26 -0.32 -20.04
N ALA A 303 5.19 1.00 -20.12
CA ALA A 303 4.74 1.75 -21.29
C ALA A 303 5.93 2.38 -22.03
N ASN A 304 6.11 1.95 -23.28
CA ASN A 304 7.04 2.54 -24.23
C ASN A 304 6.56 2.22 -25.66
N ASP A 305 6.71 3.15 -26.61
CA ASP A 305 6.26 2.93 -28.00
C ASP A 305 7.25 2.07 -28.83
N ILE A 306 8.46 1.83 -28.33
CA ILE A 306 9.42 0.92 -28.97
C ILE A 306 8.93 -0.54 -28.94
N SER A 307 8.14 -0.90 -27.92
CA SER A 307 7.52 -2.23 -27.77
C SER A 307 6.69 -2.66 -28.99
N GLN A 308 6.28 -1.74 -29.87
CA GLN A 308 5.64 -2.08 -31.15
C GLN A 308 6.58 -2.82 -32.13
N PHE A 309 7.90 -2.66 -31.94
CA PHE A 309 8.97 -3.32 -32.72
C PHE A 309 9.63 -4.46 -31.94
N GLU A 310 9.62 -4.37 -30.60
CA GLU A 310 10.17 -5.37 -29.67
C GLU A 310 9.06 -6.31 -29.17
N SER A 311 8.61 -7.21 -30.05
CA SER A 311 7.38 -8.00 -29.88
C SER A 311 7.39 -9.06 -28.76
N ASN A 312 8.54 -9.34 -28.14
CA ASN A 312 8.64 -10.31 -27.06
C ASN A 312 8.74 -9.61 -25.70
N HIS A 313 7.84 -9.96 -24.77
CA HIS A 313 7.81 -9.38 -23.43
C HIS A 313 8.20 -10.40 -22.37
N PHE A 314 9.33 -10.17 -21.71
CA PHE A 314 9.87 -11.00 -20.64
C PHE A 314 9.82 -10.27 -19.30
N LEU A 315 9.64 -11.03 -18.23
CA LEU A 315 9.90 -10.61 -16.87
C LEU A 315 11.09 -11.39 -16.35
N ILE A 316 12.06 -10.70 -15.76
CA ILE A 316 13.29 -11.29 -15.24
C ILE A 316 13.38 -10.95 -13.76
N LEU A 317 13.59 -11.96 -12.92
CA LEU A 317 13.96 -11.77 -11.53
C LEU A 317 15.48 -11.71 -11.45
N PHE A 318 16.00 -10.56 -11.04
CA PHE A 318 17.44 -10.29 -11.01
C PHE A 318 17.91 -10.10 -9.56
N ASP A 319 18.98 -10.79 -9.18
CA ASP A 319 19.66 -10.61 -7.90
C ASP A 319 20.68 -9.49 -8.05
N ASN A 320 20.40 -8.32 -7.47
CA ASN A 320 21.27 -7.16 -7.56
C ASN A 320 22.57 -7.36 -6.79
N THR A 321 22.53 -8.17 -5.73
CA THR A 321 23.67 -8.44 -4.85
C THR A 321 24.66 -9.37 -5.54
N ALA A 322 24.16 -10.46 -6.12
CA ALA A 322 24.95 -11.45 -6.86
C ALA A 322 25.19 -11.07 -8.33
N LYS A 323 24.55 -9.98 -8.82
CA LYS A 323 24.62 -9.48 -10.20
C LYS A 323 24.28 -10.56 -11.24
N ARG A 324 23.24 -11.35 -11.00
CA ARG A 324 22.82 -12.44 -11.89
C ARG A 324 21.30 -12.56 -11.99
N GLN A 325 20.85 -13.08 -13.13
CA GLN A 325 19.47 -13.54 -13.30
C GLN A 325 19.21 -14.76 -12.40
N VAL A 326 18.08 -14.73 -11.69
CA VAL A 326 17.57 -15.85 -10.87
C VAL A 326 16.58 -16.68 -11.68
N ALA A 327 15.60 -16.02 -12.29
CA ALA A 327 14.53 -16.65 -13.05
C ALA A 327 14.02 -15.71 -14.15
N VAL A 328 13.42 -16.28 -15.19
CA VAL A 328 12.77 -15.54 -16.27
C VAL A 328 11.44 -16.19 -16.61
N THR A 329 10.46 -15.39 -16.99
CA THR A 329 9.16 -15.86 -17.47
C THR A 329 8.65 -14.94 -18.57
N ARG A 330 7.74 -15.42 -19.42
CA ARG A 330 7.06 -14.56 -20.39
C ARG A 330 5.96 -13.77 -19.69
N ALA A 331 5.86 -12.48 -20.03
CA ALA A 331 4.82 -11.63 -19.50
C ALA A 331 3.47 -11.96 -20.17
N THR A 332 2.42 -12.05 -19.37
CA THR A 332 1.04 -12.03 -19.88
C THR A 332 0.58 -10.58 -19.95
N THR A 333 0.27 -10.11 -21.15
CA THR A 333 -0.23 -8.74 -21.38
C THR A 333 -1.57 -8.50 -20.70
N VAL A 334 -1.71 -7.37 -20.03
CA VAL A 334 -2.92 -6.91 -19.34
C VAL A 334 -3.29 -5.53 -19.87
N ALA A 335 -4.57 -5.31 -20.20
CA ALA A 335 -5.01 -4.01 -20.67
C ALA A 335 -5.03 -2.97 -19.53
N ARG A 336 -4.50 -1.77 -19.79
CA ARG A 336 -4.42 -0.63 -18.86
C ARG A 336 -5.02 0.66 -19.45
N PRO A 337 -6.36 0.77 -19.48
CA PRO A 337 -7.03 1.98 -19.95
C PRO A 337 -6.67 3.24 -19.14
N ASP A 338 -6.40 3.06 -17.85
CA ASP A 338 -5.94 4.11 -16.93
C ASP A 338 -4.58 4.69 -17.37
N ILE A 339 -3.63 3.84 -17.78
CA ILE A 339 -2.33 4.28 -18.28
C ILE A 339 -2.47 4.95 -19.65
N ALA A 340 -3.35 4.45 -20.53
CA ALA A 340 -3.64 5.10 -21.81
C ALA A 340 -4.23 6.52 -21.64
N ASN A 341 -4.99 6.77 -20.57
CA ASN A 341 -5.53 8.10 -20.28
C ASN A 341 -4.44 9.08 -19.79
N ILE A 342 -3.42 8.59 -19.07
CA ILE A 342 -2.27 9.40 -18.63
C ILE A 342 -1.35 9.69 -19.82
N TYR A 343 -0.99 8.65 -20.57
CA TYR A 343 -0.08 8.71 -21.70
C TYR A 343 -0.84 8.65 -23.04
N HIS A 344 -1.68 9.65 -23.31
CA HIS A 344 -2.54 9.71 -24.50
C HIS A 344 -1.78 9.65 -25.84
N ASN A 345 -0.52 10.06 -25.87
CA ASN A 345 0.32 10.03 -27.08
C ASN A 345 1.04 8.70 -27.30
N LEU A 346 1.04 7.79 -26.31
CA LEU A 346 1.68 6.48 -26.45
C LEU A 346 0.69 5.48 -27.04
N LYS A 347 1.00 4.99 -28.23
CA LYS A 347 0.16 4.03 -28.97
C LYS A 347 0.03 2.71 -28.21
N THR A 348 1.06 2.29 -27.49
CA THR A 348 1.12 1.01 -26.78
C THR A 348 0.59 1.10 -25.33
N ALA A 349 0.29 2.29 -24.81
CA ALA A 349 -0.04 2.49 -23.39
C ALA A 349 -1.22 1.64 -22.91
N ARG A 350 -2.25 1.43 -23.74
CA ARG A 350 -3.39 0.57 -23.36
C ARG A 350 -2.98 -0.91 -23.16
N GLN A 351 -1.91 -1.37 -23.79
CA GLN A 351 -1.40 -2.74 -23.69
C GLN A 351 -0.12 -2.83 -22.83
N SER A 352 0.20 -1.77 -22.09
CA SER A 352 1.42 -1.70 -21.27
C SER A 352 1.39 -2.58 -20.01
N GLY A 353 0.21 -3.05 -19.59
CA GLY A 353 0.09 -3.87 -18.39
C GLY A 353 0.69 -5.25 -18.57
N PHE A 354 1.21 -5.80 -17.49
CA PHE A 354 1.72 -7.17 -17.46
C PHE A 354 1.35 -7.87 -16.15
N SER A 355 1.28 -9.18 -16.24
CA SER A 355 1.35 -10.09 -15.11
C SER A 355 2.28 -11.24 -15.46
N GLY A 356 2.86 -11.88 -14.45
CA GLY A 356 3.65 -13.07 -14.69
C GLY A 356 3.99 -13.79 -13.40
N SER A 357 4.52 -14.99 -13.59
CA SER A 357 4.96 -15.81 -12.48
C SER A 357 6.28 -16.51 -12.78
N PHE A 358 7.19 -16.36 -11.84
CA PHE A 358 8.47 -17.07 -11.82
C PHE A 358 8.26 -18.40 -11.11
N ASP A 359 8.54 -19.49 -11.80
CA ASP A 359 8.83 -20.77 -11.15
C ASP A 359 10.31 -20.76 -10.77
N LEU A 360 10.57 -20.91 -9.48
CA LEU A 360 11.91 -20.89 -8.94
C LEU A 360 12.63 -22.23 -9.15
N GLY A 361 11.94 -23.36 -9.33
CA GLY A 361 12.58 -24.67 -9.46
C GLY A 361 13.59 -24.93 -8.33
N ASP A 362 14.86 -25.14 -8.69
CA ASP A 362 16.00 -25.27 -7.75
C ASP A 362 16.65 -23.92 -7.38
N ALA A 363 16.31 -22.83 -8.07
CA ALA A 363 16.81 -21.50 -7.75
C ALA A 363 16.19 -21.02 -6.43
N GLN A 364 17.01 -20.65 -5.47
CA GLN A 364 16.53 -20.09 -4.21
C GLN A 364 16.89 -18.62 -4.11
N LEU A 365 15.96 -17.84 -3.55
CA LEU A 365 16.30 -16.51 -3.07
C LEU A 365 17.27 -16.65 -1.89
N ILE A 366 18.01 -15.59 -1.60
CA ILE A 366 18.98 -15.58 -0.52
C ILE A 366 18.58 -14.45 0.43
N GLY A 367 18.41 -14.79 1.71
CA GLY A 367 18.17 -13.80 2.74
C GLY A 367 19.32 -12.79 2.81
N GLY A 368 18.99 -11.52 2.95
CA GLY A 368 19.91 -10.38 2.94
C GLY A 368 20.20 -9.81 1.55
N HIS A 369 19.82 -10.50 0.47
CA HIS A 369 20.01 -9.97 -0.89
C HIS A 369 18.90 -8.98 -1.27
N SER A 370 19.25 -8.05 -2.16
CA SER A 370 18.30 -7.18 -2.86
C SER A 370 18.01 -7.70 -4.27
N TYR A 371 16.76 -7.53 -4.70
CA TYR A 371 16.25 -8.07 -5.96
C TYR A 371 15.54 -7.01 -6.79
N SER A 372 15.50 -7.22 -8.10
CA SER A 372 14.71 -6.44 -9.02
C SER A 372 13.88 -7.33 -9.95
N VAL A 373 12.72 -6.84 -10.34
CA VAL A 373 11.95 -7.39 -11.47
C VAL A 373 12.25 -6.50 -12.66
N VAL A 374 12.81 -7.07 -13.73
CA VAL A 374 13.04 -6.37 -14.99
C VAL A 374 11.92 -6.73 -15.94
N SER A 375 11.19 -5.72 -16.42
CA SER A 375 10.27 -5.87 -17.54
C SER A 375 11.01 -5.52 -18.82
N ARG A 376 11.18 -6.50 -19.71
CA ARG A 376 11.97 -6.39 -20.93
C ARG A 376 11.10 -6.62 -22.15
N TYR A 377 11.01 -5.63 -23.02
CA TYR A 377 10.60 -5.84 -24.41
C TYR A 377 11.84 -6.18 -25.24
N SER A 378 11.75 -7.16 -26.13
CA SER A 378 12.88 -7.58 -26.98
C SER A 378 12.44 -7.97 -28.39
N THR A 379 13.33 -7.74 -29.35
CA THR A 379 13.22 -8.31 -30.69
C THR A 379 13.49 -9.82 -30.73
N SER A 380 14.22 -10.37 -29.76
CA SER A 380 14.53 -11.79 -29.69
C SER A 380 13.52 -12.55 -28.84
N ASP A 381 13.10 -13.71 -29.32
CA ASP A 381 12.21 -14.64 -28.63
C ASP A 381 12.94 -15.74 -27.82
N GLN A 382 14.27 -15.75 -27.88
CA GLN A 382 15.14 -16.74 -27.25
C GLN A 382 15.56 -16.31 -25.83
N ASP A 383 15.81 -17.31 -24.96
CA ASP A 383 16.26 -17.13 -23.57
C ASP A 383 15.45 -16.10 -22.77
N ASN A 384 16.07 -14.97 -22.42
CA ASN A 384 15.46 -13.83 -21.74
C ASN A 384 15.32 -12.60 -22.65
N GLY A 385 15.40 -12.79 -23.97
CA GLY A 385 15.40 -11.73 -24.97
C GLY A 385 16.71 -10.92 -25.03
N GLY A 386 17.75 -11.27 -24.27
CA GLY A 386 18.99 -10.50 -24.20
C GLY A 386 19.88 -10.60 -25.45
N GLY A 387 19.61 -11.55 -26.36
CA GLY A 387 20.32 -11.66 -27.64
C GLY A 387 19.80 -10.70 -28.72
N GLY A 388 18.67 -10.03 -28.48
CA GLY A 388 18.07 -9.04 -29.38
C GLY A 388 18.28 -7.60 -28.90
N GLN A 389 17.76 -6.65 -29.68
CA GLN A 389 17.57 -5.29 -29.18
C GLN A 389 16.45 -5.30 -28.15
N CYS A 390 16.64 -4.60 -27.03
CA CYS A 390 15.68 -4.62 -25.94
C CYS A 390 15.52 -3.28 -25.21
N THR A 391 14.32 -3.07 -24.68
CA THR A 391 13.97 -1.98 -23.78
C THR A 391 13.61 -2.54 -22.41
N ASP A 392 14.41 -2.19 -21.42
CA ASP A 392 14.24 -2.62 -20.03
C ASP A 392 13.61 -1.52 -19.17
N TYR A 393 12.79 -1.94 -18.22
CA TYR A 393 12.40 -1.14 -17.06
C TYR A 393 12.60 -1.96 -15.79
N TRP A 394 13.33 -1.38 -14.83
CA TRP A 394 13.77 -2.07 -13.61
C TRP A 394 12.90 -1.66 -12.41
N PHE A 395 12.22 -2.63 -11.80
CA PHE A 395 11.47 -2.45 -10.56
C PHE A 395 12.29 -2.98 -9.40
N THR A 396 12.60 -2.13 -8.42
CA THR A 396 13.35 -2.55 -7.23
C THR A 396 12.41 -3.16 -6.20
N LEU A 397 12.75 -4.34 -5.69
CA LEU A 397 12.09 -4.95 -4.54
C LEU A 397 12.85 -4.61 -3.25
N PRO A 398 12.19 -4.63 -2.07
CA PRO A 398 12.88 -4.53 -0.79
C PRO A 398 13.96 -5.62 -0.63
N THR A 399 14.97 -5.31 0.20
CA THR A 399 15.96 -6.32 0.61
C THR A 399 15.26 -7.40 1.44
N LEU A 400 15.59 -8.67 1.18
CA LEU A 400 14.98 -9.81 1.86
C LEU A 400 15.54 -9.99 3.28
N ASN A 401 15.11 -9.19 4.24
CA ASN A 401 15.61 -9.22 5.63
C ASN A 401 14.50 -9.17 6.70
N GLN A 402 13.25 -9.42 6.31
CA GLN A 402 12.10 -9.37 7.19
C GLN A 402 11.99 -10.64 8.03
N ARG A 403 11.47 -10.46 9.25
CA ARG A 403 11.20 -11.53 10.21
C ARG A 403 9.94 -11.20 11.01
N ALA A 404 9.13 -12.20 11.32
CA ALA A 404 8.01 -12.06 12.23
C ALA A 404 7.61 -13.42 12.79
N PHE A 405 7.00 -13.43 13.96
CA PHE A 405 6.42 -14.64 14.55
C PHE A 405 5.26 -14.29 15.47
N ASN A 406 4.48 -15.30 15.83
CA ASN A 406 3.53 -15.23 16.93
C ASN A 406 3.43 -16.58 17.64
N ILE A 407 3.39 -16.56 18.97
CA ILE A 407 3.04 -17.72 19.79
C ILE A 407 1.55 -17.64 20.08
N GLU A 408 0.79 -18.60 19.55
CA GLU A 408 -0.68 -18.62 19.66
C GLU A 408 -1.14 -19.39 20.90
N SER A 409 -0.39 -20.43 21.29
CA SER A 409 -0.68 -21.23 22.47
C SER A 409 0.60 -21.80 23.06
N GLN A 410 0.60 -21.93 24.38
CA GLN A 410 1.65 -22.57 25.16
C GLN A 410 1.05 -23.27 26.37
N GLU A 411 1.43 -24.52 26.59
CA GLU A 411 0.97 -25.36 27.70
C GLU A 411 2.15 -26.19 28.22
N MET A 412 2.62 -25.91 29.42
CA MET A 412 3.60 -26.77 30.08
C MET A 412 2.90 -28.01 30.62
N THR A 413 3.43 -29.18 30.25
CA THR A 413 2.95 -30.49 30.68
C THR A 413 4.07 -31.24 31.39
N LYS A 414 3.74 -32.38 32.02
CA LYS A 414 4.76 -33.24 32.63
C LYS A 414 5.83 -33.72 31.64
N ALA A 415 5.49 -33.82 30.35
CA ALA A 415 6.42 -34.25 29.29
C ALA A 415 7.26 -33.10 28.72
N GLY A 416 6.92 -31.84 29.02
CA GLY A 416 7.55 -30.66 28.46
C GLY A 416 6.54 -29.61 27.95
N LEU A 417 7.03 -28.63 27.20
CA LEU A 417 6.25 -27.47 26.76
C LEU A 417 5.61 -27.72 25.39
N LYS A 418 4.28 -27.80 25.33
CA LYS A 418 3.56 -27.72 24.06
C LYS A 418 3.49 -26.27 23.61
N VAL A 419 3.80 -26.02 22.35
CA VAL A 419 3.75 -24.68 21.75
C VAL A 419 3.17 -24.76 20.36
N SER A 420 2.29 -23.84 20.01
CA SER A 420 1.84 -23.63 18.64
C SER A 420 1.88 -22.15 18.26
N GLY A 421 2.05 -21.89 16.97
CA GLY A 421 2.15 -20.54 16.45
C GLY A 421 2.55 -20.52 14.99
N TRP A 422 3.15 -19.41 14.57
CA TRP A 422 3.76 -19.28 13.25
C TRP A 422 5.04 -18.46 13.31
N MET A 423 5.95 -18.71 12.36
CA MET A 423 7.20 -17.96 12.21
C MET A 423 7.56 -17.80 10.74
N VAL A 424 8.01 -16.60 10.37
CA VAL A 424 8.47 -16.25 9.02
C VAL A 424 9.83 -15.56 9.11
N SER A 425 10.67 -15.82 8.12
CA SER A 425 11.93 -15.12 7.93
C SER A 425 12.33 -15.23 6.46
N ASP A 426 12.74 -14.11 5.87
CA ASP A 426 13.31 -14.08 4.53
C ASP A 426 14.57 -14.96 4.43
N TYR A 427 15.29 -15.13 5.54
CA TYR A 427 16.47 -15.99 5.58
C TYR A 427 16.16 -17.48 5.56
N SER A 428 14.89 -17.89 5.68
CA SER A 428 14.49 -19.29 5.53
C SER A 428 14.83 -19.86 4.15
N ALA A 429 15.04 -19.01 3.15
CA ALA A 429 15.38 -19.40 1.78
C ALA A 429 16.69 -20.19 1.67
N GLY A 430 17.67 -19.95 2.54
CA GLY A 430 18.93 -20.71 2.63
C GLY A 430 19.07 -21.56 3.90
N ARG A 431 17.98 -21.66 4.69
CA ARG A 431 17.97 -22.24 6.04
C ARG A 431 16.74 -23.15 6.19
N PRO A 432 16.76 -24.36 5.58
CA PRO A 432 15.55 -25.18 5.46
C PRO A 432 15.12 -25.85 6.77
N TYR A 433 15.99 -25.94 7.77
CA TYR A 433 15.70 -26.61 9.03
C TYR A 433 15.13 -25.62 10.05
N THR A 434 14.03 -25.97 10.70
CA THR A 434 13.34 -25.10 11.67
C THR A 434 13.34 -25.72 13.06
N TYR A 435 13.64 -24.93 14.09
CA TYR A 435 13.67 -25.39 15.48
C TYR A 435 12.96 -24.42 16.42
N LEU A 436 12.41 -24.99 17.48
CA LEU A 436 12.13 -24.26 18.72
C LEU A 436 13.14 -24.69 19.77
N ILE A 437 13.77 -23.73 20.42
CA ILE A 437 14.73 -23.95 21.49
C ILE A 437 14.21 -23.26 22.75
N LEU A 438 14.06 -24.02 23.82
CA LEU A 438 13.59 -23.54 25.11
C LEU A 438 14.79 -23.17 25.99
N LEU A 439 14.79 -21.95 26.50
CA LEU A 439 15.85 -21.40 27.33
C LEU A 439 15.35 -21.17 28.77
N ASN A 440 16.20 -21.47 29.75
CA ASN A 440 16.05 -21.08 31.15
C ASN A 440 17.24 -20.21 31.54
N ASP A 441 16.99 -18.95 31.90
CA ASP A 441 18.03 -17.93 32.14
C ASP A 441 19.04 -17.82 30.99
N GLY A 442 18.54 -17.90 29.76
CA GLY A 442 19.36 -17.86 28.54
C GLY A 442 20.09 -19.16 28.20
N LYS A 443 20.04 -20.19 29.06
CA LYS A 443 20.64 -21.50 28.81
C LYS A 443 19.62 -22.46 28.21
N GLU A 444 20.00 -23.15 27.14
CA GLU A 444 19.15 -24.18 26.53
C GLU A 444 18.85 -25.34 27.49
N ILE A 445 17.56 -25.68 27.61
CA ILE A 445 17.05 -26.81 28.40
C ILE A 445 16.26 -27.83 27.56
N GLY A 446 15.95 -27.49 26.31
CA GLY A 446 15.29 -28.39 25.37
C GLY A 446 15.25 -27.80 23.97
N ARG A 447 15.26 -28.67 22.95
CA ARG A 447 15.08 -28.28 21.56
C ARG A 447 14.20 -29.27 20.83
N GLN A 448 13.49 -28.78 19.81
CA GLN A 448 12.64 -29.60 18.98
C GLN A 448 12.69 -29.11 17.53
N ALA A 449 13.01 -30.02 16.61
CA ALA A 449 12.86 -29.78 15.17
C ALA A 449 11.36 -29.67 14.83
N VAL A 450 11.02 -28.76 13.93
CA VAL A 450 9.65 -28.45 13.55
C VAL A 450 9.49 -28.51 12.03
N THR A 451 8.45 -29.21 11.59
CA THR A 451 7.99 -29.15 10.20
C THR A 451 6.92 -28.07 10.10
N LEU A 452 7.14 -27.07 9.26
CA LEU A 452 6.20 -25.98 9.07
C LEU A 452 4.96 -26.44 8.28
N THR A 453 3.80 -25.90 8.65
CA THR A 453 2.50 -26.19 8.03
C THR A 453 1.93 -24.97 7.33
N ALA A 454 0.97 -25.19 6.43
CA ALA A 454 0.35 -24.13 5.64
C ALA A 454 -0.42 -23.14 6.53
N ARG A 455 -0.21 -21.84 6.29
CA ARG A 455 -0.90 -20.70 6.89
C ARG A 455 -1.21 -19.65 5.83
N PRO A 456 -2.26 -19.87 5.00
CA PRO A 456 -2.62 -18.92 3.94
C PRO A 456 -3.01 -17.53 4.47
N ASP A 457 -3.54 -17.47 5.70
CA ASP A 457 -3.83 -16.25 6.44
C ASP A 457 -2.57 -15.42 6.71
N VAL A 458 -1.50 -16.07 7.18
CA VAL A 458 -0.18 -15.44 7.38
C VAL A 458 0.42 -15.05 6.03
N GLY A 459 0.34 -15.93 5.03
CA GLY A 459 0.83 -15.66 3.67
C GLY A 459 0.17 -14.44 3.01
N LYS A 460 -1.10 -14.15 3.32
CA LYS A 460 -1.81 -12.98 2.82
C LYS A 460 -1.33 -11.68 3.49
N VAL A 461 -1.09 -11.71 4.81
CA VAL A 461 -0.62 -10.53 5.57
C VAL A 461 0.85 -10.24 5.29
N TYR A 462 1.67 -11.29 5.18
CA TYR A 462 3.11 -11.23 4.94
C TYR A 462 3.44 -11.65 3.50
N ALA A 463 2.67 -11.13 2.53
CA ALA A 463 2.83 -11.46 1.11
C ALA A 463 4.22 -11.07 0.54
N HIS A 464 4.95 -10.18 1.22
CA HIS A 464 6.28 -9.72 0.82
C HIS A 464 7.42 -10.36 1.63
N THR A 465 7.13 -11.39 2.43
CA THR A 465 8.14 -12.17 3.16
C THR A 465 8.20 -13.57 2.57
N TYR A 466 9.41 -14.02 2.24
CA TYR A 466 9.63 -15.28 1.54
C TYR A 466 9.08 -16.47 2.33
N GLY A 467 8.25 -17.29 1.67
CA GLY A 467 7.76 -18.55 2.22
C GLY A 467 6.73 -18.42 3.34
N SER A 468 6.15 -17.24 3.55
CA SER A 468 5.20 -16.96 4.64
C SER A 468 3.91 -17.79 4.61
N ALA A 469 3.53 -18.36 3.46
CA ALA A 469 2.36 -19.24 3.32
C ALA A 469 2.56 -20.61 3.99
N VAL A 470 3.80 -21.00 4.32
CA VAL A 470 4.12 -22.23 5.06
C VAL A 470 5.01 -21.87 6.26
N SER A 471 4.34 -21.46 7.33
CA SER A 471 4.94 -20.83 8.51
C SER A 471 4.39 -21.33 9.85
N GLY A 472 3.31 -22.12 9.83
CA GLY A 472 2.65 -22.60 11.04
C GLY A 472 3.43 -23.72 11.71
N PHE A 473 3.28 -23.86 13.02
CA PHE A 473 3.81 -24.99 13.77
C PHE A 473 2.95 -25.36 14.97
N SER A 474 3.05 -26.62 15.37
CA SER A 474 2.53 -27.13 16.64
C SER A 474 3.38 -28.31 17.07
N THR A 475 3.99 -28.23 18.25
CA THR A 475 4.94 -29.23 18.70
C THR A 475 5.03 -29.33 20.22
N LEU A 476 5.68 -30.37 20.72
CA LEU A 476 6.04 -30.57 22.12
C LEU A 476 7.56 -30.54 22.25
N ILE A 477 8.09 -29.54 22.94
CA ILE A 477 9.50 -29.50 23.34
C ILE A 477 9.63 -30.38 24.58
N LYS A 478 10.19 -31.58 24.40
CA LYS A 478 10.33 -32.56 25.48
C LYS A 478 11.33 -32.08 26.52
N LEU A 479 10.95 -32.23 27.79
CA LEU A 479 11.82 -31.99 28.94
C LEU A 479 11.92 -33.26 29.76
N VAL A 480 13.09 -33.50 30.38
CA VAL A 480 13.27 -34.62 31.31
C VAL A 480 12.37 -34.44 32.53
N ASN A 481 12.27 -33.20 33.02
CA ASN A 481 11.39 -32.79 34.10
C ASN A 481 11.09 -31.28 33.93
N PRO A 482 9.84 -30.81 33.99
CA PRO A 482 9.54 -29.37 33.95
C PRO A 482 10.29 -28.52 34.99
N ALA A 483 10.68 -29.11 36.12
CA ALA A 483 11.40 -28.41 37.18
C ALA A 483 12.80 -27.88 36.76
N VAL A 484 13.34 -28.31 35.61
CA VAL A 484 14.57 -27.71 35.04
C VAL A 484 14.36 -26.26 34.58
N ALA A 485 13.12 -25.85 34.36
CA ALA A 485 12.73 -24.47 34.08
C ALA A 485 12.37 -23.77 35.40
N ASN A 486 13.37 -23.27 36.13
CA ASN A 486 13.23 -22.72 37.48
C ASN A 486 13.68 -21.23 37.61
N GLY A 487 14.02 -20.57 36.51
CA GLY A 487 14.37 -19.16 36.45
C GLY A 487 13.45 -18.39 35.49
N LYS A 488 14.03 -17.81 34.45
CA LYS A 488 13.31 -17.11 33.38
C LYS A 488 13.25 -17.94 32.10
N LEU A 489 12.04 -18.27 31.68
CA LEU A 489 11.76 -19.08 30.50
C LEU A 489 11.60 -18.21 29.25
N SER A 490 12.28 -18.55 28.15
CA SER A 490 12.03 -17.96 26.84
C SER A 490 12.19 -18.99 25.72
N LEU A 491 11.69 -18.67 24.53
CA LEU A 491 11.81 -19.48 23.33
C LEU A 491 12.65 -18.77 22.27
N VAL A 492 13.47 -19.54 21.57
CA VAL A 492 14.10 -19.14 20.31
C VAL A 492 13.40 -19.89 19.19
N LEU A 493 12.91 -19.13 18.21
CA LEU A 493 12.41 -19.64 16.95
C LEU A 493 13.53 -19.49 15.93
N ARG A 494 14.07 -20.62 15.46
CA ARG A 494 15.29 -20.68 14.65
C ARG A 494 15.04 -21.27 13.27
N PHE A 495 15.56 -20.61 12.25
CA PHE A 495 15.88 -21.24 10.95
C PHE A 495 17.37 -21.55 10.89
N SER A 496 17.78 -22.73 10.41
CA SER A 496 19.18 -23.16 10.33
C SER A 496 19.53 -23.77 8.97
N ALA A 497 20.79 -23.63 8.57
CA ALA A 497 21.31 -24.25 7.34
C ALA A 497 21.60 -25.75 7.52
N ASP A 498 21.78 -26.22 8.76
CA ASP A 498 22.10 -27.62 9.07
C ASP A 498 20.98 -28.36 9.83
N GLN A 499 20.97 -29.68 9.68
CA GLN A 499 19.99 -30.59 10.30
C GLN A 499 20.10 -30.74 11.82
N TYR A 500 21.06 -30.07 12.48
CA TYR A 500 21.17 -30.04 13.93
C TYR A 500 20.78 -28.69 14.53
N GLY A 501 20.60 -27.65 13.70
CA GLY A 501 20.17 -26.34 14.15
C GLY A 501 21.29 -25.46 14.73
N ASN A 502 22.54 -25.69 14.35
CA ASN A 502 23.72 -25.08 14.99
C ASN A 502 24.58 -24.22 14.04
N VAL A 503 24.25 -24.16 12.75
CA VAL A 503 25.09 -23.50 11.73
C VAL A 503 24.28 -22.51 10.91
N ASN A 504 24.79 -21.28 10.82
CA ASN A 504 24.25 -20.20 9.99
C ASN A 504 22.74 -20.02 10.25
N ASP A 505 22.42 -19.65 11.48
CA ASP A 505 21.07 -19.53 12.01
C ASP A 505 20.44 -18.14 11.84
N ASP A 506 19.10 -18.08 11.76
CA ASP A 506 18.30 -16.87 11.98
C ASP A 506 17.42 -17.08 13.20
N ASP A 507 17.68 -16.30 14.24
CA ASP A 507 16.97 -16.41 15.51
C ASP A 507 15.94 -15.28 15.71
N GLN A 508 14.80 -15.68 16.26
CA GLN A 508 13.77 -14.79 16.77
C GLN A 508 13.49 -15.17 18.22
N PHE A 509 13.59 -14.21 19.13
CA PHE A 509 13.49 -14.44 20.57
C PHE A 509 12.12 -14.00 21.09
N THR A 510 11.47 -14.85 21.88
CA THR A 510 10.34 -14.40 22.71
C THR A 510 10.86 -13.61 23.91
N VAL A 511 9.96 -12.83 24.51
CA VAL A 511 10.20 -12.28 25.85
C VAL A 511 10.41 -13.41 26.87
N SER A 512 11.17 -13.13 27.92
CA SER A 512 11.38 -14.07 29.03
C SER A 512 10.31 -13.90 30.12
N HIS A 513 9.85 -15.01 30.68
CA HIS A 513 8.82 -15.06 31.72
C HIS A 513 9.31 -15.80 32.96
N ASP A 514 8.92 -15.33 34.16
CA ASP A 514 9.26 -16.02 35.40
C ASP A 514 8.55 -17.37 35.50
N THR A 515 9.27 -18.41 35.90
CA THR A 515 8.73 -19.77 36.04
C THR A 515 8.05 -20.04 37.39
N ASN A 516 7.89 -19.00 38.20
CA ASN A 516 7.19 -19.04 39.48
C ASN A 516 6.36 -17.76 39.65
N GLN A 517 5.04 -17.90 39.59
CA GLN A 517 4.11 -16.77 39.66
C GLN A 517 2.93 -17.08 40.55
N SER A 518 2.38 -16.04 41.16
CA SER A 518 1.30 -16.18 42.13
C SER A 518 0.49 -14.90 42.25
N GLY A 519 -0.74 -15.03 42.75
CA GLY A 519 -1.55 -13.92 43.20
C GLY A 519 -2.40 -14.32 44.39
N PHE A 520 -2.55 -13.40 45.35
CA PHE A 520 -3.44 -13.57 46.49
C PHE A 520 -4.75 -12.86 46.17
N ASP A 521 -5.76 -13.62 45.74
CA ASP A 521 -7.06 -13.09 45.31
C ASP A 521 -7.84 -12.47 46.48
N LYS A 522 -7.74 -13.09 47.67
CA LYS A 522 -8.38 -12.58 48.88
C LYS A 522 -7.58 -12.94 50.11
N VAL A 523 -7.37 -11.94 50.97
CA VAL A 523 -6.93 -12.12 52.35
C VAL A 523 -7.91 -11.35 53.22
N SER A 524 -8.71 -12.05 54.02
CA SER A 524 -9.70 -11.44 54.90
C SER A 524 -9.58 -11.96 56.32
N VAL A 525 -9.53 -11.02 57.26
CA VAL A 525 -9.57 -11.29 58.70
C VAL A 525 -10.97 -10.92 59.18
N ASP A 526 -11.68 -11.90 59.76
CA ASP A 526 -12.91 -11.67 60.49
C ASP A 526 -12.61 -11.77 62.00
N PRO A 527 -12.32 -10.62 62.65
CA PRO A 527 -12.02 -10.62 64.07
C PRO A 527 -13.26 -10.93 64.94
N TYR A 528 -14.48 -10.85 64.38
CA TYR A 528 -15.73 -11.10 65.11
C TYR A 528 -16.02 -12.59 65.26
N ASN A 529 -15.81 -13.35 64.19
CA ASN A 529 -15.96 -14.80 64.20
C ASN A 529 -14.66 -15.54 64.51
N ASN A 530 -13.59 -14.79 64.81
CA ASN A 530 -12.25 -15.32 65.02
C ASN A 530 -11.74 -16.20 63.88
N THR A 531 -11.97 -15.79 62.62
CA THR A 531 -11.55 -16.56 61.45
C THR A 531 -10.71 -15.73 60.49
N MET A 532 -9.86 -16.40 59.76
CA MET A 532 -9.14 -15.85 58.61
C MET A 532 -9.47 -16.69 57.39
N TYR A 533 -9.56 -16.02 56.25
CA TYR A 533 -9.73 -16.66 54.95
C TYR A 533 -8.69 -16.12 53.97
N VAL A 534 -7.98 -17.04 53.32
CA VAL A 534 -6.98 -16.75 52.30
C VAL A 534 -7.29 -17.58 51.06
N SER A 535 -7.33 -16.93 49.90
CA SER A 535 -7.45 -17.60 48.61
C SER A 535 -6.52 -16.94 47.60
N GLY A 536 -6.12 -17.71 46.60
CA GLY A 536 -5.23 -17.22 45.56
C GLY A 536 -4.93 -18.28 44.52
N TRP A 537 -3.86 -18.02 43.77
CA TRP A 537 -3.26 -18.96 42.85
C TRP A 537 -1.74 -18.91 42.94
N HIS A 538 -1.09 -20.05 42.70
CA HIS A 538 0.36 -20.18 42.64
C HIS A 538 0.71 -21.22 41.58
N ALA A 539 1.31 -20.76 40.48
CA ALA A 539 1.70 -21.57 39.34
C ALA A 539 3.23 -21.58 39.20
N SER A 540 3.83 -22.76 39.04
CA SER A 540 5.26 -22.88 38.81
C SER A 540 5.63 -24.18 38.11
N ASN A 541 6.74 -24.17 37.38
CA ASN A 541 7.30 -25.38 36.78
C ASN A 541 8.05 -26.27 37.79
N ALA A 542 8.51 -25.69 38.89
CA ALA A 542 9.29 -26.38 39.93
C ALA A 542 8.44 -27.19 40.93
N VAL A 543 7.11 -27.28 40.71
CA VAL A 543 6.16 -27.96 41.62
C VAL A 543 5.80 -29.37 41.18
N ALA A 544 6.37 -29.87 40.08
CA ALA A 544 6.03 -31.16 39.47
C ALA A 544 6.09 -32.35 40.46
N ASP A 545 6.98 -32.25 41.44
CA ASP A 545 7.29 -33.24 42.47
C ASP A 545 6.89 -32.80 43.90
N LYS A 546 6.09 -31.74 44.04
CA LYS A 546 5.72 -31.12 45.33
C LYS A 546 4.20 -31.20 45.56
N PRO A 547 3.69 -32.33 46.10
CA PRO A 547 2.24 -32.56 46.21
C PRO A 547 1.58 -31.79 47.36
N TYR A 548 2.35 -31.22 48.29
CA TYR A 548 1.82 -30.56 49.48
C TYR A 548 1.83 -29.04 49.34
N GLN A 549 0.76 -28.39 49.79
CA GLN A 549 0.62 -26.93 49.79
C GLN A 549 0.37 -26.42 51.20
N TYR A 550 0.98 -25.29 51.55
CA TYR A 550 0.90 -24.65 52.86
C TYR A 550 0.68 -23.16 52.75
N LEU A 551 -0.07 -22.61 53.71
CA LEU A 551 0.02 -21.20 54.06
C LEU A 551 0.85 -21.07 55.33
N ILE A 552 1.91 -20.26 55.27
CA ILE A 552 2.81 -19.97 56.38
C ILE A 552 2.72 -18.47 56.66
N PHE A 553 2.42 -18.11 57.90
CA PHE A 553 2.18 -16.75 58.34
C PHE A 553 3.41 -16.25 59.09
N LEU A 554 4.06 -15.24 58.56
CA LEU A 554 5.23 -14.62 59.15
C LEU A 554 4.84 -13.31 59.84
N GLY A 555 5.35 -13.09 61.05
CA GLY A 555 5.25 -11.80 61.73
C GLY A 555 6.20 -10.78 61.13
N ASN A 556 6.12 -9.54 61.62
CA ASN A 556 6.95 -8.43 61.13
C ASN A 556 8.47 -8.65 61.31
N ASN A 557 8.87 -9.57 62.18
CA ASN A 557 10.27 -9.97 62.38
C ASN A 557 10.72 -11.14 61.46
N GLY A 558 9.88 -11.55 60.51
CA GLY A 558 10.13 -12.68 59.62
C GLY A 558 10.00 -14.06 60.28
N ARG A 559 9.65 -14.13 61.57
CA ARG A 559 9.43 -15.41 62.25
C ARG A 559 8.05 -15.95 61.92
N GLU A 560 7.99 -17.26 61.75
CA GLU A 560 6.73 -17.96 61.61
C GLU A 560 5.88 -17.87 62.89
N LEU A 561 4.64 -17.42 62.72
CA LEU A 561 3.63 -17.35 63.75
C LEU A 561 2.71 -18.56 63.69
N TYR A 562 2.37 -18.99 62.47
CA TYR A 562 1.42 -20.06 62.23
C TYR A 562 1.66 -20.68 60.85
N ARG A 563 1.31 -21.95 60.70
CA ARG A 563 1.23 -22.62 59.41
C ARG A 563 0.01 -23.53 59.37
N GLN A 564 -0.56 -23.69 58.19
CA GLN A 564 -1.65 -24.61 57.96
C GLN A 564 -1.54 -25.23 56.57
N ARG A 565 -1.76 -26.55 56.48
CA ARG A 565 -1.80 -27.27 55.21
C ARG A 565 -3.08 -26.90 54.46
N VAL A 566 -2.96 -26.60 53.18
CA VAL A 566 -4.10 -26.35 52.30
C VAL A 566 -4.57 -27.66 51.69
N LEU A 567 -5.84 -28.00 51.88
CA LEU A 567 -6.46 -29.21 51.31
C LEU A 567 -7.35 -28.90 50.11
N ASP A 568 -7.96 -27.71 50.07
CA ASP A 568 -8.71 -27.22 48.91
C ASP A 568 -7.74 -26.58 47.92
N ILE A 569 -7.07 -27.46 47.18
CA ILE A 569 -6.05 -27.18 46.18
C ILE A 569 -6.52 -27.62 44.78
N ASN A 570 -5.73 -27.30 43.76
CA ASN A 570 -6.00 -27.66 42.37
C ASN A 570 -7.30 -27.06 41.81
N ARG A 571 -7.71 -25.89 42.34
CA ARG A 571 -8.90 -25.19 41.87
C ARG A 571 -8.67 -24.65 40.46
N SER A 572 -9.71 -24.77 39.63
CA SER A 572 -9.65 -24.37 38.22
C SER A 572 -9.37 -22.87 38.06
N ARG A 573 -8.39 -22.54 37.21
CA ARG A 573 -7.94 -21.18 36.87
C ARG A 573 -7.71 -21.05 35.35
N PRO A 574 -8.78 -21.06 34.54
CA PRO A 574 -8.66 -20.92 33.08
C PRO A 574 -8.08 -19.56 32.66
N ASP A 575 -8.28 -18.53 33.48
CA ASP A 575 -7.67 -17.21 33.34
C ASP A 575 -6.14 -17.28 33.42
N ILE A 576 -5.61 -18.03 34.40
CA ILE A 576 -4.16 -18.22 34.57
C ILE A 576 -3.61 -19.16 33.51
N ALA A 577 -4.33 -20.21 33.09
CA ALA A 577 -3.92 -21.03 31.96
C ALA A 577 -3.73 -20.22 30.67
N LYS A 578 -4.60 -19.24 30.43
CA LYS A 578 -4.49 -18.33 29.27
C LYS A 578 -3.33 -17.35 29.41
N TYR A 579 -3.11 -16.81 30.61
CA TYR A 579 -2.07 -15.82 30.87
C TYR A 579 -0.66 -16.43 30.97
N ALA A 580 -0.53 -17.55 31.66
CA ALA A 580 0.72 -18.19 32.01
C ALA A 580 0.70 -19.71 31.75
N GLY A 581 0.17 -20.12 30.59
CA GLY A 581 0.09 -21.53 30.20
C GLY A 581 1.44 -22.25 30.13
N TYR A 582 2.55 -21.52 30.02
CA TYR A 582 3.93 -22.03 30.13
C TYR A 582 4.32 -22.49 31.56
N LEU A 583 3.40 -22.40 32.53
CA LEU A 583 3.54 -22.92 33.88
C LEU A 583 2.73 -24.22 34.06
N LEU A 584 3.37 -25.25 34.60
CA LEU A 584 2.88 -26.64 34.64
C LEU A 584 1.46 -26.81 35.21
N ASN A 585 1.15 -26.13 36.31
CA ASN A 585 -0.13 -26.23 37.01
C ASN A 585 -1.03 -25.00 36.80
N SER A 586 -0.77 -24.18 35.78
CA SER A 586 -1.48 -22.91 35.55
C SER A 586 -3.02 -23.05 35.56
N SER A 587 -3.56 -24.08 34.92
CA SER A 587 -5.01 -24.36 34.84
C SER A 587 -5.64 -24.82 36.15
N THR A 588 -4.84 -25.32 37.10
CA THR A 588 -5.29 -25.79 38.42
C THR A 588 -4.46 -25.15 39.52
N SER A 589 -4.09 -23.89 39.35
CA SER A 589 -3.17 -23.18 40.26
C SER A 589 -3.87 -22.62 41.50
N GLY A 590 -5.21 -22.65 41.55
CA GLY A 590 -6.00 -22.04 42.60
C GLY A 590 -6.02 -22.82 43.90
N TYR A 591 -6.07 -22.09 45.02
CA TYR A 591 -6.17 -22.62 46.37
C TYR A 591 -7.05 -21.73 47.25
N GLN A 592 -7.62 -22.31 48.31
CA GLN A 592 -8.29 -21.53 49.36
C GLN A 592 -8.21 -22.20 50.72
N LEU A 593 -8.24 -21.40 51.79
CA LEU A 593 -8.22 -21.88 53.15
C LEU A 593 -8.95 -20.89 54.08
N GLY A 594 -9.95 -21.40 54.81
CA GLY A 594 -10.51 -20.74 55.99
C GLY A 594 -10.06 -21.46 57.26
N PHE A 595 -9.70 -20.73 58.30
CA PHE A 595 -9.23 -21.29 59.58
C PHE A 595 -9.45 -20.30 60.73
N ASP A 596 -9.41 -20.79 61.97
CA ASP A 596 -9.52 -19.94 63.16
C ASP A 596 -8.27 -19.07 63.32
N LEU A 597 -8.45 -17.78 63.58
CA LEU A 597 -7.37 -16.82 63.70
C LEU A 597 -6.54 -17.11 64.98
N PRO A 598 -5.24 -17.45 64.85
CA PRO A 598 -4.38 -17.69 66.00
C PRO A 598 -4.14 -16.41 66.80
N ASP A 599 -4.17 -16.49 68.14
CA ASP A 599 -4.00 -15.31 69.00
C ASP A 599 -2.64 -14.64 68.84
N ASN A 600 -1.60 -15.44 68.59
CA ASN A 600 -0.25 -14.92 68.35
C ASN A 600 -0.11 -14.17 67.03
N MET A 601 -1.10 -14.17 66.14
CA MET A 601 -1.10 -13.36 64.91
C MET A 601 -1.75 -11.99 65.10
N ARG A 602 -2.45 -11.74 66.20
CA ARG A 602 -3.13 -10.47 66.46
C ARG A 602 -2.15 -9.34 66.76
N HIS A 603 -2.59 -8.11 66.53
CA HIS A 603 -1.89 -6.87 66.81
C HIS A 603 -0.53 -6.71 66.11
N GLN A 604 -0.36 -7.34 64.95
CA GLN A 604 0.86 -7.20 64.18
C GLN A 604 0.63 -7.31 62.68
N TRP A 605 1.63 -6.84 61.94
CA TRP A 605 1.74 -7.07 60.51
C TRP A 605 2.12 -8.52 60.24
N VAL A 606 1.40 -9.12 59.30
CA VAL A 606 1.58 -10.51 58.89
C VAL A 606 1.80 -10.56 57.38
N THR A 607 2.75 -11.39 56.97
CA THR A 607 2.98 -11.75 55.55
C THR A 607 2.69 -13.22 55.36
N VAL A 608 2.06 -13.59 54.26
CA VAL A 608 1.70 -14.98 53.97
C VAL A 608 2.61 -15.53 52.89
N ILE A 609 3.15 -16.72 53.15
CA ILE A 609 3.77 -17.55 52.12
C ILE A 609 2.76 -18.60 51.70
N HIS A 610 2.49 -18.69 50.39
CA HIS A 610 1.94 -19.91 49.81
C HIS A 610 3.09 -20.79 49.32
N ARG A 611 3.24 -21.97 49.91
CA ARG A 611 4.36 -22.88 49.69
C ARG A 611 3.90 -24.18 49.05
N PHE A 612 4.55 -24.57 47.95
CA PHE A 612 4.58 -25.97 47.53
C PHE A 612 5.77 -26.70 48.16
N THR A 613 5.61 -27.94 48.61
CA THR A 613 6.72 -28.75 49.11
C THR A 613 6.54 -30.26 48.86
N ASP A 614 7.64 -30.99 48.91
CA ASP A 614 7.73 -32.45 48.86
C ASP A 614 7.54 -33.11 50.24
N ASP A 615 7.57 -32.35 51.34
CA ASP A 615 7.37 -32.84 52.70
C ASP A 615 5.92 -32.64 53.20
N ILE A 616 5.34 -33.71 53.73
CA ILE A 616 4.00 -33.70 54.33
C ILE A 616 3.86 -32.77 55.53
N ASN A 617 4.96 -32.26 56.10
CA ASN A 617 4.97 -31.32 57.22
C ASN A 617 5.32 -29.87 56.82
N GLY A 618 5.62 -29.58 55.55
CA GLY A 618 5.92 -28.22 55.11
C GLY A 618 7.40 -27.81 55.16
N ASN A 619 8.33 -28.69 55.54
CA ASN A 619 9.73 -28.35 55.85
C ASN A 619 10.75 -28.80 54.80
N GLY A 620 10.31 -29.45 53.73
CA GLY A 620 11.18 -29.99 52.68
C GLY A 620 11.62 -28.95 51.65
N HIS A 621 11.98 -29.42 50.46
CA HIS A 621 12.27 -28.54 49.34
C HIS A 621 11.02 -27.80 48.91
N ALA A 622 11.13 -26.49 48.75
CA ALA A 622 9.97 -25.62 48.65
C ALA A 622 10.00 -24.69 47.44
N VAL A 623 8.82 -24.33 46.96
CA VAL A 623 8.58 -23.22 46.03
C VAL A 623 7.61 -22.27 46.71
N ASP A 624 8.07 -21.06 46.98
CA ASP A 624 7.36 -20.09 47.80
C ASP A 624 6.86 -18.91 46.96
N ALA A 625 5.67 -18.44 47.34
CA ALA A 625 5.05 -17.23 46.84
C ALA A 625 4.67 -16.35 48.04
N TYR A 626 4.99 -15.06 47.98
CA TYR A 626 4.82 -14.13 49.10
C TYR A 626 3.68 -13.15 48.82
N SER A 627 2.82 -12.92 49.82
CA SER A 627 1.83 -11.85 49.78
C SER A 627 2.47 -10.50 50.12
N ASN A 628 1.74 -9.41 49.88
CA ASN A 628 2.00 -8.17 50.61
C ASN A 628 1.68 -8.36 52.11
N SER A 629 2.31 -7.58 52.98
CA SER A 629 2.00 -7.59 54.41
C SER A 629 0.64 -6.92 54.70
N PHE A 630 -0.11 -7.44 55.66
CA PHE A 630 -1.38 -6.87 56.14
C PHE A 630 -1.45 -6.91 57.67
N PHE A 631 -2.20 -5.99 58.27
CA PHE A 631 -2.33 -5.91 59.73
C PHE A 631 -3.50 -6.74 60.24
N VAL A 632 -3.31 -7.44 61.36
CA VAL A 632 -4.35 -8.22 62.04
C VAL A 632 -4.79 -7.48 63.31
N ASN A 633 -5.88 -6.70 63.25
CA ASN A 633 -6.42 -5.93 64.38
C ASN A 633 -7.07 -6.81 65.47
N SER A 634 -7.09 -6.35 66.72
CA SER A 634 -8.05 -6.82 67.73
C SER A 634 -9.39 -6.11 67.54
N GLY A 635 -10.45 -6.85 67.25
CA GLY A 635 -11.80 -6.30 67.42
C GLY A 635 -12.10 -5.91 68.88
N ALA A 636 -13.19 -5.18 69.11
CA ALA A 636 -13.68 -4.86 70.45
C ALA A 636 -14.05 -6.12 71.25
N ILE A 637 -13.80 -6.12 72.56
CA ILE A 637 -14.32 -7.15 73.47
C ILE A 637 -15.77 -6.79 73.82
N LEU A 638 -16.73 -7.55 73.29
CA LEU A 638 -18.16 -7.29 73.49
C LEU A 638 -18.69 -8.02 74.73
N GLN A 639 -19.43 -7.31 75.56
CA GLN A 639 -20.26 -7.88 76.62
C GLN A 639 -21.66 -8.12 76.08
N ARG A 640 -22.20 -9.32 76.29
CA ARG A 640 -23.54 -9.72 75.83
C ARG A 640 -24.43 -10.15 76.97
N ASP A 641 -25.74 -9.88 76.85
CA ASP A 641 -26.74 -10.45 77.75
C ASP A 641 -27.03 -11.93 77.40
N ALA A 642 -27.88 -12.58 78.21
CA ALA A 642 -28.29 -13.97 78.00
C ALA A 642 -29.05 -14.20 76.68
N ALA A 643 -29.55 -13.14 76.04
CA ALA A 643 -30.22 -13.18 74.73
C ALA A 643 -29.26 -12.88 73.57
N GLY A 644 -27.96 -12.73 73.83
CA GLY A 644 -26.91 -12.46 72.84
C GLY A 644 -26.81 -11.00 72.39
N ARG A 645 -27.58 -10.07 72.98
CA ARG A 645 -27.56 -8.65 72.63
C ARG A 645 -26.32 -7.98 73.21
N ILE A 646 -25.72 -7.06 72.48
CA ILE A 646 -24.54 -6.31 72.94
C ILE A 646 -24.98 -5.30 74.01
N ILE A 647 -24.43 -5.44 75.22
CA ILE A 647 -24.71 -4.58 76.38
C ILE A 647 -23.48 -3.77 76.83
N GLY A 648 -22.33 -3.99 76.19
CA GLY A 648 -21.11 -3.25 76.44
C GLY A 648 -20.00 -3.63 75.47
N ALA A 649 -18.99 -2.77 75.40
CA ALA A 649 -17.77 -3.00 74.61
C ALA A 649 -16.55 -2.48 75.39
N ILE A 650 -15.43 -3.17 75.26
CA ILE A 650 -14.14 -2.76 75.82
C ILE A 650 -13.09 -2.85 74.71
N ASN A 651 -12.47 -1.71 74.40
CA ASN A 651 -11.33 -1.61 73.51
C ASN A 651 -10.08 -1.31 74.33
N ASN A 652 -9.12 -2.22 74.33
CA ASN A 652 -7.93 -2.08 75.18
C ASN A 652 -6.88 -1.16 74.53
N ALA A 653 -7.22 0.11 74.37
CA ALA A 653 -6.30 1.11 73.84
C ALA A 653 -5.23 1.49 74.85
N GLU A 654 -4.01 1.76 74.36
CA GLU A 654 -2.93 2.37 75.15
C GLU A 654 -3.35 3.78 75.62
N VAL A 655 -3.03 4.11 76.88
CA VAL A 655 -3.24 5.46 77.40
C VAL A 655 -1.96 6.28 77.25
N ILE A 656 -2.09 7.47 76.67
CA ILE A 656 -0.98 8.37 76.39
C ILE A 656 -1.26 9.69 77.12
N CYS A 657 -0.30 10.14 77.94
CA CYS A 657 -0.38 11.43 78.62
C CYS A 657 0.09 12.55 77.67
N GLN A 658 -0.60 13.69 77.66
CA GLN A 658 -0.20 14.87 76.87
C GLN A 658 1.01 15.57 77.49
N ASN A 659 1.09 15.61 78.83
CA ASN A 659 2.13 16.29 79.60
C ASN A 659 3.42 15.47 79.75
N PRO A 660 4.56 16.14 79.97
CA PRO A 660 4.76 17.60 79.99
C PRO A 660 4.86 18.26 78.61
N GLU A 661 4.92 17.47 77.53
CA GLU A 661 5.40 17.97 76.24
C GLU A 661 4.35 18.71 75.41
N LEU A 662 3.06 18.41 75.60
CA LEU A 662 1.94 19.10 74.95
C LEU A 662 0.95 19.66 75.98
N PRO A 663 1.28 20.78 76.67
CA PRO A 663 0.44 21.33 77.73
C PRO A 663 -1.00 21.62 77.31
N THR A 664 -1.23 21.99 76.05
CA THR A 664 -2.56 22.24 75.48
C THR A 664 -2.82 21.31 74.29
N GLY A 665 -2.45 20.03 74.37
CA GLY A 665 -2.54 19.08 73.27
C GLY A 665 -3.43 17.86 73.53
N CYS A 666 -4.55 18.05 74.22
CA CYS A 666 -5.50 16.98 74.51
C CYS A 666 -6.03 16.32 73.23
N GLU A 667 -6.37 17.08 72.19
CA GLU A 667 -6.92 16.56 70.93
C GLU A 667 -5.91 15.71 70.17
N MET A 668 -4.67 16.21 70.02
CA MET A 668 -3.61 15.50 69.31
C MET A 668 -3.26 14.19 70.02
N THR A 669 -3.24 14.21 71.36
CA THR A 669 -2.96 13.03 72.16
C THR A 669 -4.11 12.03 72.09
N ALA A 670 -5.36 12.49 72.14
CA ALA A 670 -6.55 11.66 71.99
C ALA A 670 -6.65 10.99 70.60
N VAL A 671 -6.40 11.76 69.54
CA VAL A 671 -6.32 11.26 68.16
C VAL A 671 -5.16 10.29 67.97
N THR A 672 -4.02 10.52 68.64
CA THR A 672 -2.89 9.56 68.63
C THR A 672 -3.30 8.21 69.20
N MET A 673 -4.03 8.19 70.32
CA MET A 673 -4.52 6.94 70.91
C MET A 673 -5.48 6.21 69.96
N MET A 674 -6.36 6.94 69.28
CA MET A 674 -7.26 6.40 68.26
C MET A 674 -6.51 5.82 67.06
N LEU A 675 -5.55 6.55 66.49
CA LEU A 675 -4.76 6.12 65.33
C LEU A 675 -3.89 4.90 65.65
N ARG A 676 -3.25 4.87 66.83
CA ARG A 676 -2.45 3.71 67.26
C ARG A 676 -3.31 2.46 67.45
N TYR A 677 -4.51 2.60 68.00
CA TYR A 677 -5.43 1.48 68.13
C TYR A 677 -5.89 0.94 66.76
N ALA A 678 -6.01 1.83 65.77
CA ALA A 678 -6.31 1.48 64.38
C ALA A 678 -5.13 0.81 63.63
N GLY A 679 -3.97 0.65 64.28
CA GLY A 679 -2.77 0.02 63.69
C GLY A 679 -1.76 1.02 63.09
N VAL A 680 -1.96 2.33 63.25
CA VAL A 680 -1.03 3.36 62.74
C VAL A 680 0.14 3.55 63.71
N ASN A 681 1.36 3.32 63.23
CA ASN A 681 2.58 3.59 64.01
C ASN A 681 2.87 5.11 64.04
N ILE A 682 2.24 5.82 64.97
CA ILE A 682 2.35 7.28 65.12
C ILE A 682 2.51 7.68 66.58
N ASN A 683 3.13 8.83 66.83
CA ASN A 683 3.24 9.45 68.15
C ASN A 683 2.56 10.84 68.21
N LYS A 684 2.37 11.35 69.43
CA LYS A 684 1.65 12.61 69.68
C LYS A 684 2.31 13.84 69.05
N PHE A 685 3.62 13.82 68.85
CA PHE A 685 4.36 14.91 68.19
C PHE A 685 4.09 14.94 66.70
N GLN A 686 4.02 13.77 66.06
CA GLN A 686 3.66 13.66 64.64
C GLN A 686 2.24 14.16 64.41
N VAL A 687 1.26 13.73 65.22
CA VAL A 687 -0.11 14.25 65.13
C VAL A 687 -0.14 15.77 65.35
N ALA A 688 0.61 16.31 66.33
CA ALA A 688 0.67 17.75 66.59
C ALA A 688 1.35 18.59 65.48
N ASN A 689 2.33 18.00 64.78
CA ASN A 689 3.00 18.63 63.65
C ASN A 689 2.15 18.56 62.37
N GLU A 690 1.39 17.48 62.21
CA GLU A 690 0.52 17.26 61.05
C GLU A 690 -0.83 17.96 61.15
N THR A 691 -1.26 18.33 62.37
CA THR A 691 -2.48 19.09 62.59
C THR A 691 -2.30 20.51 62.03
N PRO A 692 -3.15 20.96 61.10
CA PRO A 692 -3.08 22.31 60.54
C PRO A 692 -3.11 23.39 61.62
N ARG A 693 -2.53 24.56 61.35
CA ARG A 693 -2.61 25.74 62.24
C ARG A 693 -3.56 26.78 61.66
N SER A 694 -4.41 27.36 62.50
CA SER A 694 -5.43 28.32 62.09
C SER A 694 -5.81 29.23 63.25
N SER A 695 -6.33 30.42 62.96
CA SER A 695 -7.03 31.25 63.95
C SER A 695 -8.45 30.76 64.25
N ASN A 696 -8.97 29.79 63.48
CA ASN A 696 -10.28 29.17 63.64
C ASN A 696 -10.14 27.65 63.83
N GLY A 697 -10.62 27.17 64.98
CA GLY A 697 -10.54 25.77 65.42
C GLY A 697 -11.14 24.74 64.45
N ASN A 698 -12.07 25.15 63.57
CA ASN A 698 -12.66 24.27 62.57
C ASN A 698 -11.72 23.93 61.40
N TYR A 699 -10.63 24.70 61.25
CA TYR A 699 -9.68 24.55 60.14
C TYR A 699 -8.26 24.17 60.61
N GLY A 700 -8.01 24.18 61.92
CA GLY A 700 -6.71 23.86 62.49
C GLY A 700 -6.57 24.30 63.94
N PHE A 701 -5.49 23.90 64.59
CA PHE A 701 -5.19 24.22 65.97
C PHE A 701 -4.91 25.72 66.16
N VAL A 702 -5.58 26.32 67.15
CA VAL A 702 -5.45 27.73 67.52
C VAL A 702 -4.32 27.90 68.54
N GLY A 703 -3.23 28.53 68.12
CA GLY A 703 -2.04 28.75 68.93
C GLY A 703 -0.99 27.65 68.80
N ASN A 704 -0.30 27.33 69.90
CA ASN A 704 0.78 26.35 69.93
C ASN A 704 0.53 25.26 71.00
N PRO A 705 0.39 23.98 70.61
CA PRO A 705 0.09 22.91 71.56
C PRO A 705 1.25 22.55 72.48
N TYR A 706 2.46 22.99 72.14
CA TYR A 706 3.66 22.92 72.99
C TYR A 706 3.74 24.05 74.04
N SER A 707 2.80 25.01 74.01
CA SER A 707 2.74 26.15 74.94
C SER A 707 1.54 26.02 75.89
N VAL A 708 1.65 26.57 77.09
CA VAL A 708 0.52 26.71 78.03
C VAL A 708 -0.54 27.72 77.57
N THR A 709 -0.27 28.45 76.47
CA THR A 709 -1.16 29.50 75.93
C THR A 709 -1.88 29.08 74.63
N GLY A 710 -1.73 27.83 74.18
CA GLY A 710 -2.55 27.27 73.09
C GLY A 710 -4.00 27.08 73.52
N TRP A 711 -4.91 26.95 72.55
CA TRP A 711 -6.35 26.89 72.83
C TRP A 711 -6.94 25.52 72.48
N TRP A 712 -7.23 25.25 71.21
CA TRP A 712 -7.98 24.05 70.82
C TRP A 712 -7.95 23.80 69.30
N VAL A 713 -8.38 22.60 68.90
CA VAL A 713 -8.80 22.26 67.53
C VAL A 713 -10.11 21.48 67.57
N PHE A 714 -11.06 21.78 66.68
CA PHE A 714 -12.32 21.06 66.60
C PHE A 714 -12.21 19.82 65.70
N PRO A 715 -13.17 18.86 65.78
CA PRO A 715 -13.13 17.63 65.00
C PRO A 715 -12.81 17.84 63.51
N THR A 716 -13.42 18.84 62.88
CA THR A 716 -13.22 19.20 61.48
C THR A 716 -11.81 19.66 61.15
N GLY A 717 -11.12 20.33 62.08
CA GLY A 717 -9.76 20.83 61.89
C GLY A 717 -8.69 19.74 62.00
N ILE A 718 -8.94 18.67 62.76
CA ILE A 718 -8.00 17.56 62.96
C ILE A 718 -8.36 16.29 62.16
N ALA A 719 -9.61 16.14 61.70
CA ALA A 719 -10.06 15.04 60.85
C ALA A 719 -9.17 14.77 59.62
N PRO A 720 -8.58 15.78 58.93
CA PRO A 720 -7.66 15.53 57.83
C PRO A 720 -6.41 14.72 58.20
N VAL A 721 -5.96 14.78 59.46
CA VAL A 721 -4.86 13.93 59.94
C VAL A 721 -5.32 12.48 60.02
N VAL A 722 -6.52 12.23 60.51
CA VAL A 722 -7.11 10.88 60.57
C VAL A 722 -7.30 10.32 59.16
N GLN A 723 -7.88 11.11 58.26
CA GLN A 723 -8.08 10.78 56.85
C GLN A 723 -6.76 10.42 56.15
N ARG A 724 -5.67 11.14 56.46
CA ARG A 724 -4.35 10.91 55.87
C ARG A 724 -3.78 9.54 56.24
N HIS A 725 -3.95 9.13 57.49
CA HIS A 725 -3.34 7.89 58.00
C HIS A 725 -4.20 6.65 57.79
N LEU A 726 -5.51 6.79 57.77
CA LEU A 726 -6.44 5.65 57.65
C LEU A 726 -7.18 5.59 56.32
N GLY A 727 -7.05 6.61 55.46
CA GLY A 727 -7.84 6.72 54.23
C GLY A 727 -9.33 7.02 54.46
N THR A 728 -9.75 7.15 55.72
CA THR A 728 -11.11 7.50 56.16
C THR A 728 -11.05 8.30 57.46
N SER A 729 -12.03 9.18 57.66
CA SER A 729 -12.30 9.89 58.90
C SER A 729 -13.79 10.21 58.96
N GLN A 730 -14.36 10.22 60.16
CA GLN A 730 -15.77 10.51 60.35
C GLN A 730 -15.97 11.51 61.49
N VAL A 731 -16.32 12.74 61.13
CA VAL A 731 -16.79 13.72 62.12
C VAL A 731 -18.18 13.31 62.58
N MET A 732 -18.31 12.96 63.86
CA MET A 732 -19.53 12.44 64.49
C MET A 732 -20.18 13.47 65.41
N THR A 733 -19.98 14.76 65.14
CA THR A 733 -20.55 15.84 65.95
C THR A 733 -22.09 15.78 65.89
N GLY A 734 -22.73 15.71 67.06
CA GLY A 734 -24.18 15.52 67.18
C GLY A 734 -24.68 14.09 66.96
N ALA A 735 -23.81 13.08 66.92
CA ALA A 735 -24.20 11.68 66.76
C ALA A 735 -25.08 11.18 67.92
N SER A 736 -25.90 10.15 67.69
CA SER A 736 -26.65 9.51 68.77
C SER A 736 -25.73 8.67 69.66
N LEU A 737 -26.18 8.36 70.89
CA LEU A 737 -25.49 7.41 71.77
C LEU A 737 -25.21 6.09 71.06
N ALA A 738 -26.23 5.57 70.36
CA ALA A 738 -26.16 4.33 69.62
C ALA A 738 -25.06 4.39 68.56
N ALA A 739 -24.92 5.49 67.82
CA ALA A 739 -23.87 5.64 66.82
C ALA A 739 -22.45 5.64 67.42
N ILE A 740 -22.27 6.24 68.61
CA ILE A 740 -20.99 6.16 69.35
C ILE A 740 -20.73 4.72 69.80
N GLN A 741 -21.74 4.05 70.36
CA GLN A 741 -21.65 2.65 70.80
C GLN A 741 -21.36 1.70 69.63
N ASP A 742 -21.97 1.91 68.46
CA ASP A 742 -21.73 1.14 67.24
C ASP A 742 -20.28 1.22 66.79
N LYS A 743 -19.66 2.41 66.86
CA LYS A 743 -18.22 2.57 66.60
C LYS A 743 -17.37 1.78 67.58
N LEU A 744 -17.67 1.89 68.88
CA LEU A 744 -16.95 1.15 69.91
C LEU A 744 -17.16 -0.37 69.78
N ASN A 745 -18.31 -0.82 69.27
CA ASN A 745 -18.62 -2.22 69.03
C ASN A 745 -17.80 -2.82 67.89
N ILE A 746 -17.46 -2.02 66.87
CA ILE A 746 -16.63 -2.46 65.74
C ILE A 746 -15.13 -2.20 65.96
N GLY A 747 -14.73 -1.79 67.16
CA GLY A 747 -13.33 -1.52 67.49
C GLY A 747 -12.82 -0.18 66.97
N HIS A 748 -13.71 0.76 66.62
CA HIS A 748 -13.33 2.11 66.22
C HIS A 748 -13.47 3.03 67.43
N LEU A 749 -12.34 3.51 67.96
CA LEU A 749 -12.38 4.44 69.08
C LEU A 749 -13.01 5.77 68.66
N VAL A 750 -13.57 6.50 69.62
CA VAL A 750 -14.23 7.78 69.37
C VAL A 750 -13.59 8.84 70.24
N VAL A 751 -12.98 9.85 69.61
CA VAL A 751 -12.50 11.05 70.31
C VAL A 751 -13.68 12.00 70.50
N VAL A 752 -13.85 12.52 71.71
CA VAL A 752 -14.96 13.43 72.08
C VAL A 752 -14.41 14.64 72.80
N TRP A 753 -15.07 15.79 72.63
CA TRP A 753 -14.71 17.05 73.29
C TRP A 753 -15.71 17.36 74.41
N MET A 754 -15.20 17.73 75.57
CA MET A 754 -15.91 17.80 76.84
C MET A 754 -15.74 19.21 77.44
N ALA A 755 -16.83 19.92 77.73
CA ALA A 755 -16.75 21.24 78.36
C ALA A 755 -16.51 21.15 79.87
N ASN A 756 -15.80 22.10 80.46
CA ASN A 756 -15.64 22.24 81.91
C ASN A 756 -15.09 20.99 82.62
N MET A 757 -14.19 20.25 81.97
CA MET A 757 -13.61 19.01 82.47
C MET A 757 -12.13 19.24 82.82
N ASN A 758 -11.69 18.69 83.96
CA ASN A 758 -10.29 18.79 84.45
C ASN A 758 -9.73 20.23 84.52
N GLY A 759 -10.60 21.23 84.73
CA GLY A 759 -10.21 22.66 84.80
C GLY A 759 -10.11 23.36 83.45
N PHE A 760 -10.38 22.67 82.35
CA PHE A 760 -10.41 23.24 81.01
C PHE A 760 -11.82 23.62 80.60
N VAL A 761 -11.96 24.73 79.88
CA VAL A 761 -13.21 25.10 79.19
C VAL A 761 -13.57 24.11 78.09
N ASN A 762 -12.58 23.44 77.49
CA ASN A 762 -12.74 22.39 76.49
C ASN A 762 -11.61 21.35 76.66
N HIS A 763 -11.96 20.06 76.71
CA HIS A 763 -11.00 18.96 76.85
C HIS A 763 -11.35 17.79 75.95
N ALA A 764 -10.41 17.24 75.19
CA ALA A 764 -10.63 16.06 74.37
C ALA A 764 -10.16 14.77 75.05
N ILE A 765 -11.01 13.73 74.99
CA ILE A 765 -10.74 12.39 75.54
C ILE A 765 -11.05 11.31 74.48
N THR A 766 -10.48 10.12 74.62
CA THR A 766 -10.74 9.00 73.70
C THR A 766 -11.63 7.97 74.39
N LEU A 767 -12.88 7.83 73.94
CA LEU A 767 -13.77 6.76 74.38
C LEU A 767 -13.23 5.42 73.92
N THR A 768 -13.13 4.48 74.85
CA THR A 768 -12.59 3.13 74.63
C THR A 768 -13.62 2.05 74.86
N GLY A 769 -14.77 2.35 75.46
CA GLY A 769 -15.79 1.34 75.69
C GLY A 769 -16.98 1.88 76.44
N TYR A 770 -17.96 1.02 76.70
CA TYR A 770 -19.14 1.35 77.48
C TYR A 770 -19.72 0.10 78.16
N ASN A 771 -20.58 0.33 79.15
CA ASN A 771 -21.44 -0.68 79.75
C ASN A 771 -22.77 -0.06 80.18
N ALA A 772 -23.54 -0.76 81.02
CA ALA A 772 -24.81 -0.27 81.57
C ALA A 772 -24.68 1.03 82.38
N ASN A 773 -23.50 1.30 82.98
CA ASN A 773 -23.29 2.41 83.91
C ASN A 773 -22.72 3.67 83.23
N GLY A 774 -22.09 3.55 82.06
CA GLY A 774 -21.52 4.69 81.34
C GLY A 774 -20.40 4.31 80.37
N PHE A 775 -19.52 5.28 80.10
CA PHE A 775 -18.40 5.14 79.18
C PHE A 775 -17.07 4.92 79.91
N PHE A 776 -16.21 4.11 79.30
CA PHE A 776 -14.78 4.02 79.58
C PHE A 776 -14.02 4.90 78.59
N TYR A 777 -12.99 5.61 79.06
CA TYR A 777 -12.19 6.50 78.22
C TYR A 777 -10.76 6.59 78.70
N ASN A 778 -9.87 6.96 77.78
CA ASN A 778 -8.50 7.34 78.09
C ASN A 778 -8.42 8.86 78.19
N ASN A 779 -7.93 9.36 79.33
CA ASN A 779 -7.81 10.78 79.61
C ASN A 779 -6.37 11.25 79.34
N PRO A 780 -6.14 12.11 78.33
CA PRO A 780 -4.80 12.57 77.99
C PRO A 780 -4.20 13.53 79.03
N TRP A 781 -5.02 14.19 79.85
CA TRP A 781 -4.54 15.10 80.89
C TRP A 781 -4.00 14.36 82.12
N THR A 782 -4.74 13.37 82.62
CA THR A 782 -4.35 12.58 83.78
C THR A 782 -3.43 11.41 83.42
N GLY A 783 -3.39 11.02 82.14
CA GLY A 783 -2.65 9.86 81.66
C GLY A 783 -3.25 8.53 82.15
N ARG A 784 -4.54 8.50 82.49
CA ARG A 784 -5.21 7.34 83.10
C ARG A 784 -6.38 6.84 82.25
N LYS A 785 -6.70 5.55 82.43
CA LYS A 785 -7.96 4.96 81.99
C LYS A 785 -9.02 5.26 83.04
N GLU A 786 -10.10 5.88 82.64
CA GLU A 786 -11.13 6.43 83.52
C GLU A 786 -12.52 6.01 83.03
N ALA A 787 -13.54 6.28 83.83
CA ALA A 787 -14.93 6.01 83.52
C ALA A 787 -15.81 7.16 84.00
N MET A 788 -16.92 7.41 83.30
CA MET A 788 -17.92 8.40 83.70
C MET A 788 -19.32 7.88 83.41
N SER A 789 -20.30 8.32 84.20
CA SER A 789 -21.70 7.95 83.98
C SER A 789 -22.23 8.59 82.69
N TYR A 790 -23.30 8.04 82.09
CA TYR A 790 -23.92 8.68 80.92
C TYR A 790 -24.41 10.11 81.21
N GLY A 791 -24.94 10.36 82.41
CA GLY A 791 -25.39 11.69 82.80
C GLY A 791 -24.24 12.70 82.87
N GLU A 792 -23.11 12.29 83.44
CA GLU A 792 -21.88 13.09 83.50
C GLU A 792 -21.31 13.36 82.09
N PHE A 793 -21.23 12.31 81.25
CA PHE A 793 -20.83 12.45 79.85
C PHE A 793 -21.70 13.48 79.11
N TYR A 794 -23.03 13.35 79.17
CA TYR A 794 -23.93 14.28 78.50
C TYR A 794 -23.88 15.69 79.08
N GLY A 795 -23.65 15.84 80.39
CA GLY A 795 -23.47 17.15 81.02
C GLY A 795 -22.31 17.94 80.38
N HIS A 796 -21.16 17.28 80.20
CA HIS A 796 -19.99 17.88 79.58
C HIS A 796 -20.09 17.98 78.05
N TRP A 797 -20.61 16.94 77.39
CA TRP A 797 -20.65 16.85 75.93
C TRP A 797 -21.69 17.80 75.30
N ASN A 798 -22.86 17.95 75.93
CA ASN A 798 -23.89 18.90 75.46
C ASN A 798 -23.42 20.36 75.61
N ALA A 799 -22.64 20.64 76.66
CA ALA A 799 -22.06 21.95 76.88
C ALA A 799 -20.92 22.29 75.90
N ASP A 800 -20.38 21.31 75.16
CA ASP A 800 -19.39 21.51 74.09
C ASP A 800 -19.90 21.10 72.69
N ALA A 801 -21.16 21.44 72.38
CA ALA A 801 -21.76 21.23 71.06
C ALA A 801 -21.71 19.77 70.55
N GLN A 802 -21.64 18.80 71.44
CA GLN A 802 -21.67 17.37 71.13
C GLN A 802 -20.61 16.92 70.10
N ARG A 803 -19.39 17.46 70.20
CA ARG A 803 -18.31 17.20 69.25
C ARG A 803 -17.72 15.80 69.41
N ALA A 804 -17.54 15.09 68.29
CA ALA A 804 -16.92 13.77 68.25
C ALA A 804 -16.24 13.48 66.90
N LEU A 805 -15.26 12.57 66.90
CA LEU A 805 -14.47 12.13 65.74
C LEU A 805 -14.13 10.63 65.86
N SER A 806 -14.32 9.89 64.77
CA SER A 806 -13.88 8.50 64.60
C SER A 806 -13.39 8.29 63.15
N TYR A 807 -13.29 7.05 62.68
CA TYR A 807 -12.87 6.70 61.31
C TYR A 807 -13.72 5.61 60.67
#